data_AF-A0AA39KLJ7-F1
#
_entry.id   AF-A0AA39KLJ7-F1
#
_cell.length_a   1.000
_cell.length_b   1.000
_cell.length_c   1.000
_cell.angle_alpha   90.00
_cell.angle_beta   90.00
_cell.angle_gamma   90.00
#
_symmetry.space_group_name_H-M   'P 1'
#
loop_
_entity.id
_entity.type
_entity.pdbx_description
1 polymer ?
#
loop_
_entity_poly.entity_id
_entity_poly.type
_entity_poly.pdbx_seq_one_letter_code
_entity_poly.pdbx_strand_id
1 'polypeptide(L)'
;MLSAKIVGQLYLRYPDIIVKYLQLSKPSDEPYKRNLHMISIHDYIEFLPRLINKHVNIYVDLIEAHSGIGKRLSRKCTEKFLKYCTDDLIQKPNKFVSIMNSKSITSKLTKEQFNLFFRNLFLSNKTRKYFEFSFMDMYNYLEYYPSDEKVSLILSTYEEVYNESFLDRDDLIRSEVLKLLSPKDRVKVAKKKLAKDPSWHISDWCSLESWRCYLPISESIPIIKNEISKTSIAEQRRELLKQLIYSCRVNNDEDALLKVLEYIESRHINERGDILLDVFGTLLNEFQAHNLSIHHWKVFDNIIQFLHVKKELISRYFIAEKLIIAKIHFNLVKKSSITETIKFLFDFKTNNHYYDRNWNILEDYPEYDRKCLEEFINILPTSPLKDNSKMELINSFLYAMNKFNERNLCTKNKIEPLIIENYSWLSTEISQLVNNENNEVVTLRENLKKHNPNLYYAWVKEKDQMISLNSEKEFNEWIKNPEKIKTNWEKFSTECENVIYRKYAQRFIKKCRWYQNLPIEYAEKCFKNLTENQNTQALIVFALLYEGPAFERIINPFLPTSSSIDVESESANKNYSIMQSIPRALSFVNPPVSLDVTLKYCQKNIIQMAGNWIKVLALQTPVDKLIPFTIKLMDQPVSISKHFIRIFVTAANINERHSVLMNLWRTEKHLTIRTLVFNKIFDSFVTNPSHNTWLLLNECIDGLTADDKEGLSTICCLKKIPNEYIVNYVRKLFAILTKFQRLNDKIDPEFIWSHIVRLLQLESNIAVLFPEEFHQEILKTYFTDMSLPSCVSNAAQYYLINAYINPSMEKLESRLSFYSELFIDNLKNQWDIPDPLEPNVFPANYMVDTLMIDILCHIEDNNIKNQFIDVTLNSFRSVLSPLQAPLFYSYYIFVSLYRGNEMSRDEYVKQIGKIIPSLIDTFSVGFISELGKILSRCLELFWEDIDLREEITIDIIEGLLKLNIEHAITLAGAIPMLERIKKNNERYTNILQTLRKQKNPATIAHASMRINSRSHKK
;
A
#
# COMPACT_ATOMS: atom_id res chain seq x y z
N MET A 1 -11.51 15.42 19.47
CA MET A 1 -10.43 15.94 18.58
C MET A 1 -10.96 17.10 17.77
N LEU A 2 -10.15 18.13 17.52
CA LEU A 2 -10.55 19.28 16.69
C LEU A 2 -10.38 18.93 15.21
N SER A 3 -11.30 19.36 14.33
CA SER A 3 -11.09 19.18 12.89
C SER A 3 -10.00 20.14 12.38
N ALA A 4 -9.28 19.75 11.31
CA ALA A 4 -8.27 20.61 10.68
C ALA A 4 -8.81 22.00 10.28
N LYS A 5 -10.11 22.08 9.93
CA LYS A 5 -10.78 23.35 9.64
C LYS A 5 -10.88 24.25 10.88
N ILE A 6 -11.24 23.68 12.03
CA ILE A 6 -11.34 24.41 13.30
C ILE A 6 -9.94 24.84 13.76
N VAL A 7 -8.94 23.95 13.68
CA VAL A 7 -7.54 24.26 13.98
C VAL A 7 -7.04 25.43 13.13
N GLY A 8 -7.35 25.42 11.83
CA GLY A 8 -7.01 26.51 10.92
C GLY A 8 -7.65 27.85 11.28
N GLN A 9 -8.89 27.86 11.76
CA GLN A 9 -9.58 29.07 12.22
C GLN A 9 -9.00 29.59 13.55
N LEU A 10 -8.77 28.68 14.50
CA LEU A 10 -8.19 29.02 15.80
C LEU A 10 -6.77 29.54 15.67
N TYR A 11 -5.95 28.98 14.77
CA TYR A 11 -4.57 29.44 14.56
C TYR A 11 -4.48 30.91 14.12
N LEU A 12 -5.46 31.40 13.36
CA LEU A 12 -5.51 32.81 12.95
C LEU A 12 -5.70 33.77 14.14
N ARG A 13 -6.34 33.30 15.21
CA ARG A 13 -6.70 34.12 16.38
C ARG A 13 -5.83 33.83 17.61
N TYR A 14 -5.39 32.58 17.78
CA TYR A 14 -4.64 32.06 18.93
C TYR A 14 -3.55 31.08 18.46
N PRO A 15 -2.52 31.57 17.74
CA PRO A 15 -1.50 30.71 17.12
C PRO A 15 -0.74 29.87 18.15
N ASP A 16 -0.38 30.44 19.31
CA ASP A 16 0.40 29.75 20.34
C ASP A 16 -0.36 28.60 21.00
N ILE A 17 -1.69 28.72 21.15
CA ILE A 17 -2.54 27.65 21.69
C ILE A 17 -2.57 26.47 20.73
N ILE A 18 -2.71 26.73 19.43
CA ILE A 18 -2.72 25.69 18.40
C ILE A 18 -1.36 25.02 18.27
N VAL A 19 -0.27 25.80 18.38
CA VAL A 19 1.09 25.25 18.45
C VAL A 19 1.22 24.29 19.62
N LYS A 20 0.81 24.68 20.83
CA LYS A 20 0.83 23.79 22.01
C LYS A 20 -0.06 22.56 21.82
N TYR A 21 -1.23 22.72 21.22
CA TYR A 21 -2.12 21.61 20.88
C TYR A 21 -1.46 20.60 19.95
N LEU A 22 -0.78 21.07 18.89
CA LEU A 22 -0.06 20.18 17.97
C LEU A 22 1.15 19.51 18.63
N GLN A 23 1.83 20.17 19.56
CA GLN A 23 2.94 19.59 20.31
C GLN A 23 2.51 18.41 21.20
N LEU A 24 1.23 18.29 21.57
CA LEU A 24 0.70 17.10 22.27
C LEU A 24 0.70 15.82 21.39
N SER A 25 0.98 15.93 20.09
CA SER A 25 1.23 14.77 19.23
C SER A 25 2.61 14.15 19.44
N LYS A 26 3.57 14.91 19.99
CA LYS A 26 4.92 14.41 20.25
C LYS A 26 4.87 13.21 21.21
N PRO A 27 5.76 12.22 21.04
CA PRO A 27 5.92 11.14 22.02
C PRO A 27 6.16 11.72 23.41
N SER A 28 5.57 11.07 24.43
CA SER A 28 5.78 11.44 25.83
C SER A 28 7.22 11.17 26.24
N ASP A 29 7.84 12.08 26.98
CA ASP A 29 9.15 11.86 27.60
C ASP A 29 9.08 10.80 28.72
N GLU A 30 7.88 10.53 29.25
CA GLU A 30 7.61 9.41 30.16
C GLU A 30 7.24 8.15 29.36
N PRO A 31 8.10 7.12 29.28
CA PRO A 31 7.92 5.96 28.39
C PRO A 31 6.72 5.08 28.75
N TYR A 32 6.27 5.10 30.01
CA TYR A 32 5.15 4.28 30.51
C TYR A 32 3.85 5.04 30.67
N LYS A 33 3.80 6.35 30.34
CA LYS A 33 2.57 7.13 30.43
C LYS A 33 1.65 6.82 29.25
N ARG A 34 0.45 6.36 29.54
CA ARG A 34 -0.54 6.07 28.52
C ARG A 34 -1.26 7.34 28.05
N ASN A 35 -1.22 7.62 26.75
CA ASN A 35 -1.94 8.74 26.14
C ASN A 35 -3.26 8.28 25.50
N LEU A 36 -4.36 8.33 26.26
CA LEU A 36 -5.71 7.98 25.79
C LEU A 36 -6.27 8.95 24.74
N HIS A 37 -5.69 10.14 24.63
CA HIS A 37 -6.13 11.22 23.74
C HIS A 37 -5.03 11.63 22.76
N MET A 38 -4.21 10.68 22.33
CA MET A 38 -3.09 10.94 21.43
C MET A 38 -3.59 11.61 20.15
N ILE A 39 -3.06 12.80 19.89
CA ILE A 39 -3.37 13.54 18.68
C ILE A 39 -2.51 12.97 17.57
N SER A 40 -3.14 12.45 16.51
CA SER A 40 -2.41 12.05 15.32
C SER A 40 -2.00 13.30 14.55
N ILE A 41 -0.69 13.55 14.44
CA ILE A 41 -0.16 14.63 13.60
C ILE A 41 -0.61 14.50 12.12
N HIS A 42 -0.91 13.26 11.69
CA HIS A 42 -1.37 12.95 10.35
C HIS A 42 -2.72 13.61 10.02
N ASP A 43 -3.57 13.84 11.01
CA ASP A 43 -4.88 14.48 10.83
C ASP A 43 -4.75 15.97 10.44
N TYR A 44 -3.56 16.56 10.63
CA TYR A 44 -3.29 17.98 10.42
C TYR A 44 -2.25 18.26 9.33
N ILE A 45 -1.89 17.26 8.53
CA ILE A 45 -0.89 17.38 7.44
C ILE A 45 -1.17 18.56 6.51
N GLU A 46 -2.44 18.81 6.19
CA GLU A 46 -2.89 19.93 5.35
C GLU A 46 -2.59 21.31 5.97
N PHE A 47 -2.55 21.38 7.29
CA PHE A 47 -2.34 22.62 8.05
C PHE A 47 -0.85 22.90 8.30
N LEU A 48 -0.03 21.88 8.54
CA LEU A 48 1.39 22.03 8.96
C LEU A 48 2.21 23.02 8.10
N PRO A 49 2.11 23.07 6.76
CA PRO A 49 2.88 24.01 5.95
C PRO A 49 2.65 25.50 6.32
N ARG A 50 1.52 25.83 6.96
CA ARG A 50 1.24 27.20 7.41
C ARG A 50 2.20 27.65 8.51
N LEU A 51 2.74 26.72 9.31
CA LEU A 51 3.68 27.00 10.39
C LEU A 51 5.01 27.57 9.88
N ILE A 52 5.43 27.21 8.66
CA ILE A 52 6.69 27.68 8.03
C ILE A 52 6.75 29.21 7.96
N ASN A 53 5.62 29.91 7.91
CA ASN A 53 5.60 31.37 7.80
C ASN A 53 6.00 32.11 9.09
N LYS A 54 5.74 31.54 10.27
CA LYS A 54 5.89 32.23 11.57
C LYS A 54 6.54 31.39 12.67
N HIS A 55 6.50 30.07 12.57
CA HIS A 55 7.03 29.12 13.56
C HIS A 55 7.79 27.99 12.86
N VAL A 56 8.79 28.35 12.03
CA VAL A 56 9.54 27.37 11.23
C VAL A 56 10.28 26.34 12.11
N ASN A 57 10.82 26.76 13.26
CA ASN A 57 11.47 25.84 14.20
C ASN A 57 10.49 24.80 14.76
N ILE A 58 9.25 25.21 15.05
CA ILE A 58 8.21 24.29 15.53
C ILE A 58 7.81 23.32 14.43
N TYR A 59 7.76 23.78 13.19
CA TYR A 59 7.54 22.91 12.04
C TYR A 59 8.66 21.86 11.93
N VAL A 60 9.93 22.28 12.01
CA VAL A 60 11.10 21.39 12.04
C VAL A 60 10.98 20.38 13.19
N ASP A 61 10.74 20.83 14.43
CA ASP A 61 10.58 19.97 15.59
C ASP A 61 9.46 18.93 15.43
N LEU A 62 8.33 19.33 14.85
CA LEU A 62 7.20 18.42 14.60
C LEU A 62 7.53 17.40 13.51
N ILE A 63 8.24 17.79 12.45
CA ILE A 63 8.69 16.86 11.40
C ILE A 63 9.76 15.91 11.94
N GLU A 64 10.65 16.36 12.82
CA GLU A 64 11.69 15.51 13.40
C GLU A 64 11.13 14.47 14.38
N ALA A 65 10.16 14.88 15.21
CA ALA A 65 9.53 14.05 16.23
C ALA A 65 8.65 12.92 15.67
N HIS A 66 8.32 12.95 14.37
CA HIS A 66 7.43 11.98 13.74
C HIS A 66 8.07 11.41 12.47
N SER A 67 7.76 10.15 12.15
CA SER A 67 8.12 9.53 10.88
C SER A 67 6.95 9.60 9.90
N GLY A 68 7.22 9.76 8.60
CA GLY A 68 6.20 9.60 7.55
C GLY A 68 5.22 10.76 7.34
N ILE A 69 5.50 11.98 7.79
CA ILE A 69 4.66 13.16 7.48
C ILE A 69 4.81 13.52 5.99
N GLY A 70 3.89 13.02 5.15
CA GLY A 70 4.11 12.87 3.71
C GLY A 70 3.41 13.86 2.77
N LYS A 71 3.29 15.16 3.12
CA LYS A 71 2.77 16.15 2.15
C LYS A 71 3.86 17.05 1.57
N ARG A 72 4.01 16.96 0.25
CA ARG A 72 4.90 17.82 -0.53
C ARG A 72 4.52 19.29 -0.36
N LEU A 73 5.48 20.10 0.08
CA LEU A 73 5.37 21.53 0.22
C LEU A 73 5.18 22.21 -1.14
N SER A 74 4.38 23.28 -1.16
CA SER A 74 4.31 24.16 -2.33
C SER A 74 5.67 24.82 -2.57
N ARG A 75 5.97 25.16 -3.84
CA ARG A 75 7.21 25.85 -4.21
C ARG A 75 7.53 27.07 -3.32
N LYS A 76 6.52 27.89 -3.00
CA LYS A 76 6.67 29.06 -2.11
C LYS A 76 7.06 28.67 -0.68
N CYS A 77 6.50 27.57 -0.15
CA CYS A 77 6.83 27.09 1.18
C CYS A 77 8.23 26.46 1.22
N THR A 78 8.60 25.70 0.18
CA THR A 78 9.96 25.15 0.04
C THR A 78 10.99 26.27 -0.05
N GLU A 79 10.76 27.31 -0.85
CA GLU A 79 11.66 28.45 -0.95
C GLU A 79 11.83 29.20 0.39
N LYS A 80 10.75 29.36 1.16
CA LYS A 80 10.84 29.94 2.51
C LYS A 80 11.60 29.03 3.48
N PHE A 81 11.32 27.72 3.47
CA PHE A 81 12.04 26.77 4.31
C PHE A 81 13.55 26.81 3.99
N LEU A 82 13.91 26.72 2.71
CA LEU A 82 15.29 26.77 2.25
C LEU A 82 16.00 28.10 2.56
N LYS A 83 15.27 29.16 2.91
CA LYS A 83 15.86 30.43 3.35
C LYS A 83 16.29 30.43 4.82
N TYR A 84 15.58 29.69 5.68
CA TYR A 84 15.76 29.73 7.14
C TYR A 84 16.33 28.44 7.73
N CYS A 85 16.15 27.30 7.05
CA CYS A 85 16.46 25.96 7.55
C CYS A 85 17.28 25.15 6.52
N THR A 86 18.18 25.82 5.78
CA THR A 86 19.05 25.14 4.81
C THR A 86 19.96 24.12 5.51
N ASP A 87 20.49 24.48 6.67
CA ASP A 87 21.41 23.63 7.43
C ASP A 87 20.69 22.38 7.97
N ASP A 88 19.45 22.53 8.47
CA ASP A 88 18.62 21.40 8.91
C ASP A 88 18.39 20.39 7.77
N LEU A 89 18.13 20.90 6.55
CA LEU A 89 17.98 20.06 5.37
C LEU A 89 19.28 19.32 5.02
N ILE A 90 20.41 20.03 5.02
CA ILE A 90 21.71 19.44 4.66
C ILE A 90 22.13 18.40 5.70
N GLN A 91 21.92 18.66 6.99
CA GLN A 91 22.34 17.77 8.07
C GLN A 91 21.42 16.55 8.23
N LYS A 92 20.10 16.71 8.04
CA LYS A 92 19.09 15.66 8.24
C LYS A 92 18.19 15.48 7.00
N PRO A 93 18.75 15.23 5.81
CA PRO A 93 18.00 15.26 4.56
C PRO A 93 16.88 14.21 4.52
N ASN A 94 17.09 13.05 5.15
CA ASN A 94 16.10 11.97 5.25
C ASN A 94 14.78 12.37 5.95
N LYS A 95 14.79 13.42 6.79
CA LYS A 95 13.58 13.94 7.45
C LYS A 95 12.75 14.84 6.54
N PHE A 96 13.38 15.49 5.57
CA PHE A 96 12.80 16.61 4.83
C PHE A 96 12.67 16.35 3.32
N VAL A 97 13.46 15.45 2.74
CA VAL A 97 13.52 15.28 1.28
C VAL A 97 12.16 14.86 0.68
N SER A 98 11.41 14.00 1.37
CA SER A 98 10.10 13.50 0.93
C SER A 98 9.01 14.59 0.88
N ILE A 99 9.15 15.66 1.66
CA ILE A 99 8.20 16.77 1.69
C ILE A 99 8.63 17.95 0.81
N MET A 100 9.80 17.91 0.18
CA MET A 100 10.31 19.03 -0.60
C MET A 100 10.18 18.86 -2.11
N ASN A 101 10.33 19.98 -2.82
CA ASN A 101 10.42 19.97 -4.26
C ASN A 101 11.88 19.80 -4.70
N SER A 102 12.22 18.66 -5.30
CA SER A 102 13.59 18.31 -5.74
C SER A 102 14.20 19.33 -6.70
N LYS A 103 13.38 19.96 -7.56
CA LYS A 103 13.83 21.05 -8.45
C LYS A 103 14.24 22.29 -7.67
N SER A 104 13.51 22.63 -6.60
CA SER A 104 13.84 23.75 -5.72
C SER A 104 15.11 23.49 -4.91
N ILE A 105 15.33 22.25 -4.43
CA ILE A 105 16.57 21.87 -3.74
C ILE A 105 17.77 22.05 -4.69
N THR A 106 17.71 21.42 -5.87
CA THR A 106 18.81 21.42 -6.84
C THR A 106 19.15 22.83 -7.36
N SER A 107 18.15 23.72 -7.51
CA SER A 107 18.37 25.08 -8.02
C SER A 107 18.77 26.11 -6.97
N LYS A 108 18.64 25.82 -5.67
CA LYS A 108 18.91 26.77 -4.58
C LYS A 108 20.15 26.44 -3.77
N LEU A 109 20.52 25.16 -3.68
CA LEU A 109 21.79 24.76 -3.09
C LEU A 109 22.92 25.03 -4.09
N THR A 110 24.09 25.43 -3.58
CA THR A 110 25.34 25.39 -4.36
C THR A 110 25.74 23.94 -4.65
N LYS A 111 26.64 23.70 -5.62
CA LYS A 111 27.11 22.34 -5.95
C LYS A 111 27.70 21.63 -4.72
N GLU A 112 28.48 22.35 -3.91
CA GLU A 112 29.07 21.84 -2.67
C GLU A 112 28.01 21.49 -1.61
N GLN A 113 27.05 22.39 -1.37
CA GLN A 113 25.95 22.13 -0.44
C GLN A 113 25.07 20.97 -0.90
N PHE A 114 24.82 20.85 -2.21
CA PHE A 114 24.06 19.74 -2.77
C PHE A 114 24.80 18.42 -2.60
N ASN A 115 26.11 18.38 -2.87
CA ASN A 115 26.91 17.18 -2.67
C ASN A 115 26.94 16.77 -1.19
N LEU A 116 27.03 17.73 -0.26
CA LEU A 116 26.96 17.45 1.18
C LEU A 116 25.56 16.95 1.61
N PHE A 117 24.50 17.59 1.11
CA PHE A 117 23.12 17.12 1.27
C PHE A 117 22.94 15.69 0.76
N PHE A 118 23.44 15.41 -0.45
CA PHE A 118 23.33 14.12 -1.10
C PHE A 118 24.11 13.05 -0.33
N ARG A 119 25.34 13.35 0.09
CA ARG A 119 26.15 12.50 0.97
C ARG A 119 25.43 12.17 2.27
N ASN A 120 24.76 13.13 2.89
CA ASN A 120 24.04 12.92 4.15
C ASN A 120 22.70 12.15 3.97
N LEU A 121 22.23 11.92 2.75
CA LEU A 121 21.13 10.96 2.49
C LEU A 121 21.60 9.51 2.73
N PHE A 122 22.88 9.23 2.49
CA PHE A 122 23.50 7.96 2.82
C PHE A 122 23.58 7.90 4.35
N LEU A 123 22.82 7.00 4.95
CA LEU A 123 22.66 6.97 6.40
C LEU A 123 23.99 6.71 7.09
N SER A 124 24.46 7.68 7.89
CA SER A 124 25.73 7.61 8.63
C SER A 124 25.63 6.91 9.98
N ASN A 125 24.47 6.33 10.33
CA ASN A 125 24.33 5.58 11.58
C ASN A 125 25.03 4.23 11.43
N LYS A 126 26.29 4.22 11.86
CA LYS A 126 27.16 3.03 11.99
C LYS A 126 26.51 1.84 12.75
N THR A 127 25.39 2.04 13.41
CA THR A 127 24.68 1.01 14.20
C THR A 127 23.45 0.42 13.51
N ARG A 128 23.01 0.97 12.38
CA ARG A 128 21.95 0.38 11.54
C ARG A 128 22.25 0.73 10.09
N LYS A 129 22.76 -0.24 9.31
CA LYS A 129 22.21 -0.64 7.98
C LYS A 129 23.20 -1.37 7.08
N TYR A 130 22.70 -2.46 6.50
CA TYR A 130 23.06 -2.94 5.15
C TYR A 130 21.83 -3.28 4.28
N PHE A 131 20.63 -3.43 4.87
CA PHE A 131 19.41 -3.86 4.15
C PHE A 131 18.56 -2.73 3.55
N GLU A 132 18.89 -1.45 3.75
CA GLU A 132 18.02 -0.32 3.33
C GLU A 132 18.61 0.59 2.23
N PHE A 133 19.78 0.28 1.66
CA PHE A 133 20.30 1.09 0.55
C PHE A 133 19.55 0.76 -0.76
N SER A 134 19.01 1.79 -1.41
CA SER A 134 18.30 1.67 -2.69
C SER A 134 18.94 2.60 -3.73
N PHE A 135 19.60 2.00 -4.72
CA PHE A 135 20.24 2.76 -5.81
C PHE A 135 19.23 3.61 -6.57
N MET A 136 18.03 3.07 -6.81
CA MET A 136 17.00 3.78 -7.58
C MET A 136 16.43 4.97 -6.81
N ASP A 137 16.31 4.88 -5.49
CA ASP A 137 15.89 6.03 -4.69
C ASP A 137 16.94 7.15 -4.74
N MET A 138 18.22 6.78 -4.64
CA MET A 138 19.32 7.74 -4.80
C MET A 138 19.35 8.36 -6.20
N TYR A 139 19.14 7.56 -7.25
CA TYR A 139 19.06 8.05 -8.62
C TYR A 139 17.87 9.00 -8.84
N ASN A 140 16.73 8.71 -8.22
CA ASN A 140 15.54 9.56 -8.28
C ASN A 140 15.74 10.90 -7.58
N TYR A 141 16.52 10.96 -6.49
CA TYR A 141 16.88 12.25 -5.88
C TYR A 141 17.70 13.14 -6.80
N LEU A 142 18.42 12.55 -7.76
CA LEU A 142 19.20 13.25 -8.77
C LEU A 142 18.41 13.61 -10.02
N GLU A 143 17.06 13.55 -10.03
CA GLU A 143 16.20 13.85 -11.19
C GLU A 143 16.64 15.11 -11.97
N TYR A 144 16.92 16.21 -11.26
CA TYR A 144 17.30 17.52 -11.84
C TYR A 144 18.82 17.79 -11.88
N TYR A 145 19.64 16.82 -11.48
CA TYR A 145 21.10 16.91 -11.55
C TYR A 145 21.60 16.60 -12.98
N PRO A 146 22.77 17.10 -13.44
CA PRO A 146 23.33 16.76 -14.76
C PRO A 146 23.39 15.25 -15.01
N SER A 147 22.83 14.79 -16.15
CA SER A 147 22.57 13.37 -16.44
C SER A 147 23.82 12.50 -16.54
N ASP A 148 24.90 13.08 -17.05
CA ASP A 148 26.22 12.47 -17.21
C ASP A 148 26.95 12.28 -15.87
N GLU A 149 26.72 13.14 -14.89
CA GLU A 149 27.37 13.05 -13.57
C GLU A 149 26.61 12.14 -12.58
N LYS A 150 25.32 11.84 -12.78
CA LYS A 150 24.46 11.18 -11.76
C LYS A 150 25.04 9.87 -11.24
N VAL A 151 25.37 8.96 -12.15
CA VAL A 151 25.86 7.62 -11.79
C VAL A 151 27.22 7.74 -11.11
N SER A 152 28.11 8.58 -11.64
CA SER A 152 29.43 8.81 -11.02
C SER A 152 29.31 9.37 -9.61
N LEU A 153 28.39 10.30 -9.36
CA LEU A 153 28.15 10.87 -8.04
C LEU A 153 27.63 9.82 -7.05
N ILE A 154 26.70 8.95 -7.46
CA ILE A 154 26.21 7.86 -6.59
C ILE A 154 27.36 6.92 -6.23
N LEU A 155 28.13 6.48 -7.24
CA LEU A 155 29.22 5.52 -7.03
C LEU A 155 30.33 6.11 -6.15
N SER A 156 30.75 7.35 -6.39
CA SER A 156 31.79 8.00 -5.59
C SER A 156 31.32 8.29 -4.17
N THR A 157 30.06 8.73 -3.99
CA THR A 157 29.50 8.99 -2.65
C THR A 157 29.33 7.68 -1.87
N TYR A 158 28.93 6.60 -2.53
CA TYR A 158 28.86 5.28 -1.92
C TYR A 158 30.23 4.81 -1.42
N GLU A 159 31.25 4.92 -2.27
CA GLU A 159 32.63 4.54 -1.92
C GLU A 159 33.19 5.42 -0.80
N GLU A 160 32.91 6.73 -0.81
CA GLU A 160 33.30 7.65 0.27
C GLU A 160 32.64 7.30 1.61
N VAL A 161 31.34 6.99 1.62
CA VAL A 161 30.56 6.76 2.85
C VAL A 161 30.80 5.37 3.43
N TYR A 162 30.91 4.35 2.59
CA TYR A 162 31.01 2.95 3.02
C TYR A 162 32.41 2.35 2.88
N ASN A 163 33.37 3.07 2.30
CA ASN A 163 34.74 2.62 2.06
C ASN A 163 34.81 1.28 1.30
N GLU A 164 33.86 1.07 0.37
CA GLU A 164 33.78 -0.08 -0.51
C GLU A 164 33.18 0.30 -1.88
N SER A 165 33.54 -0.44 -2.93
CA SER A 165 32.99 -0.23 -4.27
C SER A 165 31.59 -0.84 -4.40
N PHE A 166 30.62 -0.02 -4.80
CA PHE A 166 29.23 -0.45 -5.03
C PHE A 166 29.12 -1.60 -6.04
N LEU A 167 29.98 -1.63 -7.06
CA LEU A 167 29.96 -2.66 -8.11
C LEU A 167 30.47 -4.03 -7.62
N ASP A 168 31.05 -4.10 -6.43
CA ASP A 168 31.48 -5.37 -5.82
C ASP A 168 30.37 -6.04 -5.00
N ARG A 169 29.28 -5.31 -4.70
CA ARG A 169 28.12 -5.76 -3.92
C ARG A 169 27.06 -6.43 -4.78
N ASP A 170 27.18 -7.74 -4.93
CA ASP A 170 26.25 -8.50 -5.77
C ASP A 170 24.81 -8.47 -5.25
N ASP A 171 24.58 -8.31 -3.95
CA ASP A 171 23.25 -8.20 -3.34
C ASP A 171 22.49 -6.92 -3.74
N LEU A 172 23.21 -5.84 -4.08
CA LEU A 172 22.61 -4.53 -4.40
C LEU A 172 22.42 -4.29 -5.90
N ILE A 173 23.11 -5.06 -6.75
CA ILE A 173 23.06 -4.84 -8.20
C ILE A 173 21.84 -5.51 -8.81
N ARG A 174 20.90 -4.67 -9.25
CA ARG A 174 19.70 -5.03 -10.02
C ARG A 174 19.83 -4.64 -11.50
N SER A 175 18.90 -5.11 -12.33
CA SER A 175 18.83 -4.84 -13.77
C SER A 175 18.78 -3.34 -14.10
N GLU A 176 18.06 -2.55 -13.31
CA GLU A 176 17.90 -1.11 -13.51
C GLU A 176 19.24 -0.37 -13.34
N VAL A 177 20.09 -0.85 -12.43
CA VAL A 177 21.46 -0.34 -12.24
C VAL A 177 22.29 -0.62 -13.48
N LEU A 178 22.24 -1.85 -14.02
CA LEU A 178 23.02 -2.23 -15.18
C LEU A 178 22.70 -1.39 -16.43
N LYS A 179 21.44 -0.95 -16.60
CA LYS A 179 21.04 -0.04 -17.70
C LYS A 179 21.77 1.31 -17.64
N LEU A 180 22.14 1.76 -16.45
CA LEU A 180 22.74 3.08 -16.19
C LEU A 180 24.28 3.05 -16.20
N LEU A 181 24.88 1.87 -16.11
CA LEU A 181 26.34 1.72 -16.12
C LEU A 181 26.95 1.89 -17.51
N SER A 182 28.24 2.22 -17.54
CA SER A 182 29.04 2.18 -18.76
C SER A 182 29.02 0.77 -19.38
N PRO A 183 29.13 0.62 -20.72
CA PRO A 183 29.16 -0.70 -21.36
C PRO A 183 30.23 -1.63 -20.77
N LYS A 184 31.40 -1.07 -20.40
CA LYS A 184 32.50 -1.82 -19.80
C LYS A 184 32.13 -2.38 -18.43
N ASP A 185 31.60 -1.55 -17.54
CA ASP A 185 31.25 -1.97 -16.17
C ASP A 185 30.05 -2.91 -16.16
N ARG A 186 29.06 -2.62 -17.00
CA ARG A 186 27.88 -3.45 -17.20
C ARG A 186 28.24 -4.88 -17.62
N VAL A 187 29.11 -5.04 -18.61
CA VAL A 187 29.57 -6.36 -19.08
C VAL A 187 30.40 -7.07 -18.00
N LYS A 188 31.29 -6.33 -17.29
CA LYS A 188 32.08 -6.88 -16.18
C LYS A 188 31.18 -7.47 -15.09
N VAL A 189 30.15 -6.72 -14.67
CA VAL A 189 29.21 -7.15 -13.64
C VAL A 189 28.33 -8.30 -14.13
N ALA A 190 27.80 -8.23 -15.36
CA ALA A 190 26.99 -9.30 -15.94
C ALA A 190 27.75 -10.64 -16.00
N LYS A 191 29.03 -10.63 -16.41
CA LYS A 191 29.89 -11.83 -16.40
C LYS A 191 30.12 -12.36 -14.98
N LYS A 192 30.37 -11.48 -14.01
CA LYS A 192 30.52 -11.87 -12.59
C LYS A 192 29.24 -12.54 -12.05
N LYS A 193 28.06 -12.01 -12.38
CA LYS A 193 26.76 -12.57 -11.98
C LYS A 193 26.50 -13.95 -12.59
N LEU A 194 26.72 -14.08 -13.91
CA LEU A 194 26.57 -15.35 -14.61
C LEU A 194 27.55 -16.44 -14.13
N ALA A 195 28.74 -16.06 -13.68
CA ALA A 195 29.70 -17.00 -13.11
C ALA A 195 29.28 -17.54 -11.73
N LYS A 196 28.56 -16.73 -10.93
CA LYS A 196 28.09 -17.11 -9.60
C LYS A 196 26.82 -17.96 -9.64
N ASP A 197 25.90 -17.62 -10.53
CA ASP A 197 24.68 -18.39 -10.75
C ASP A 197 24.42 -18.54 -12.26
N PRO A 198 25.00 -19.58 -12.87
CA PRO A 198 24.78 -19.89 -14.28
C PRO A 198 23.31 -20.20 -14.57
N SER A 199 22.55 -20.66 -13.57
CA SER A 199 21.17 -21.15 -13.67
C SER A 199 20.09 -20.13 -13.29
N TRP A 200 20.45 -18.91 -12.91
CA TRP A 200 19.48 -17.89 -12.47
C TRP A 200 18.35 -17.63 -13.48
N HIS A 201 18.65 -17.83 -14.77
CA HIS A 201 17.71 -17.69 -15.87
C HIS A 201 16.68 -18.85 -15.98
N ILE A 202 16.79 -19.88 -15.15
CA ILE A 202 15.99 -21.13 -15.17
C ILE A 202 14.99 -21.19 -14.00
N SER A 203 15.16 -20.40 -12.93
CA SER A 203 14.21 -20.37 -11.81
C SER A 203 13.14 -19.28 -11.92
N ASP A 204 13.44 -18.19 -12.64
CA ASP A 204 12.57 -17.03 -12.80
C ASP A 204 12.39 -16.66 -14.29
N TRP A 205 11.81 -17.59 -15.06
CA TRP A 205 11.59 -17.49 -16.52
C TRP A 205 10.82 -16.24 -16.96
N CYS A 206 10.19 -15.53 -16.02
CA CYS A 206 9.37 -14.33 -16.25
C CYS A 206 10.17 -13.01 -16.28
N SER A 207 11.50 -13.03 -16.09
CA SER A 207 12.30 -11.81 -16.14
C SER A 207 12.83 -11.50 -17.55
N LEU A 208 12.31 -10.43 -18.14
CA LEU A 208 12.84 -9.80 -19.37
C LEU A 208 14.34 -9.44 -19.23
N GLU A 209 14.78 -9.22 -18.01
CA GLU A 209 16.04 -8.57 -17.66
C GLU A 209 17.14 -9.55 -17.24
N SER A 210 17.20 -10.71 -17.90
CA SER A 210 18.24 -11.71 -17.68
C SER A 210 19.66 -11.13 -17.78
N TRP A 211 20.59 -11.58 -16.92
CA TRP A 211 21.98 -11.08 -16.92
C TRP A 211 22.68 -11.26 -18.26
N ARG A 212 22.31 -12.26 -19.05
CA ARG A 212 22.85 -12.50 -20.41
C ARG A 212 22.48 -11.41 -21.41
N CYS A 213 21.38 -10.68 -21.21
CA CYS A 213 20.96 -9.58 -22.07
C CYS A 213 21.94 -8.38 -22.01
N TYR A 214 22.74 -8.30 -20.95
CA TYR A 214 23.73 -7.25 -20.72
C TYR A 214 25.13 -7.58 -21.25
N LEU A 215 25.32 -8.77 -21.82
CA LEU A 215 26.53 -9.14 -22.55
C LEU A 215 26.55 -8.48 -23.94
N PRO A 216 27.73 -8.38 -24.58
CA PRO A 216 27.83 -7.96 -25.98
C PRO A 216 26.94 -8.83 -26.87
N ILE A 217 26.40 -8.23 -27.94
CA ILE A 217 25.48 -8.90 -28.89
C ILE A 217 26.07 -10.21 -29.47
N SER A 218 27.38 -10.22 -29.72
CA SER A 218 28.10 -11.39 -30.20
C SER A 218 28.07 -12.59 -29.25
N GLU A 219 27.82 -12.35 -27.96
CA GLU A 219 27.69 -13.38 -26.93
C GLU A 219 26.20 -13.64 -26.61
N SER A 220 25.40 -12.58 -26.39
CA SER A 220 24.03 -12.70 -25.88
C SER A 220 23.05 -13.36 -26.85
N ILE A 221 23.04 -12.93 -28.13
CA ILE A 221 22.11 -13.45 -29.13
C ILE A 221 22.32 -14.95 -29.38
N PRO A 222 23.56 -15.45 -29.63
CA PRO A 222 23.78 -16.89 -29.82
C PRO A 222 23.33 -17.73 -28.63
N ILE A 223 23.60 -17.29 -27.40
CA ILE A 223 23.19 -18.00 -26.18
C ILE A 223 21.66 -18.12 -26.11
N ILE A 224 20.94 -17.02 -26.32
CA ILE A 224 19.47 -17.02 -26.24
C ILE A 224 18.86 -17.86 -27.38
N LYS A 225 19.38 -17.77 -28.61
CA LYS A 225 18.92 -18.58 -29.75
C LYS A 225 19.11 -20.09 -29.51
N ASN A 226 20.24 -20.48 -28.91
CA ASN A 226 20.50 -21.88 -28.55
C ASN A 226 19.47 -22.38 -27.54
N GLU A 227 19.11 -21.58 -26.53
CA GLU A 227 18.09 -21.96 -25.56
C GLU A 227 16.69 -22.05 -26.17
N ILE A 228 16.31 -21.11 -27.05
CA ILE A 228 15.04 -21.17 -27.79
C ILE A 228 14.91 -22.50 -28.55
N SER A 229 16.00 -23.00 -29.15
CA SER A 229 15.99 -24.25 -29.91
C SER A 229 15.69 -25.50 -29.06
N LYS A 230 15.91 -25.42 -27.73
CA LYS A 230 15.66 -26.51 -26.78
C LYS A 230 14.32 -26.37 -26.05
N THR A 231 13.64 -25.24 -26.18
CA THR A 231 12.41 -24.93 -25.44
C THR A 231 11.15 -25.41 -26.16
N SER A 232 10.42 -26.36 -25.56
CA SER A 232 9.15 -26.87 -26.09
C SER A 232 7.94 -26.00 -25.69
N ILE A 233 8.01 -25.32 -24.55
CA ILE A 233 6.90 -24.54 -23.97
C ILE A 233 6.81 -23.15 -24.63
N ALA A 234 5.66 -22.83 -25.21
CA ALA A 234 5.44 -21.59 -25.95
C ALA A 234 5.58 -20.33 -25.07
N GLU A 235 5.11 -20.38 -23.83
CA GLU A 235 5.24 -19.30 -22.84
C GLU A 235 6.70 -18.99 -22.51
N GLN A 236 7.55 -20.02 -22.39
CA GLN A 236 8.98 -19.85 -22.16
C GLN A 236 9.67 -19.30 -23.42
N ARG A 237 9.31 -19.79 -24.61
CA ARG A 237 9.82 -19.23 -25.88
C ARG A 237 9.48 -17.75 -26.02
N ARG A 238 8.26 -17.33 -25.64
CA ARG A 238 7.86 -15.92 -25.62
C ARG A 238 8.87 -15.06 -24.86
N GLU A 239 9.22 -15.45 -23.63
CA GLU A 239 10.16 -14.68 -22.79
C GLU A 239 11.57 -14.65 -23.38
N LEU A 240 12.02 -15.76 -23.98
CA LEU A 240 13.31 -15.80 -24.70
C LEU A 240 13.32 -14.87 -25.93
N LEU A 241 12.23 -14.81 -26.69
CA LEU A 241 12.10 -13.91 -27.84
C LEU A 241 12.13 -12.43 -27.40
N LYS A 242 11.45 -12.11 -26.29
CA LYS A 242 11.52 -10.77 -25.69
C LYS A 242 12.95 -10.42 -25.26
N GLN A 243 13.69 -11.38 -24.69
CA GLN A 243 15.09 -11.18 -24.31
C GLN A 243 16.02 -10.90 -25.50
N LEU A 244 15.76 -11.46 -26.70
CA LEU A 244 16.52 -11.11 -27.90
C LEU A 244 16.35 -9.63 -28.26
N ILE A 245 15.11 -9.13 -28.26
CA ILE A 245 14.79 -7.73 -28.53
C ILE A 245 15.43 -6.82 -27.47
N TYR A 246 15.27 -7.19 -26.20
CA TYR A 246 15.83 -6.44 -25.08
C TYR A 246 17.37 -6.40 -25.10
N SER A 247 18.05 -7.49 -25.50
CA SER A 247 19.51 -7.51 -25.67
C SER A 247 20.00 -6.49 -26.70
N CYS A 248 19.27 -6.35 -27.81
CA CYS A 248 19.54 -5.34 -28.84
C CYS A 248 19.40 -3.92 -28.27
N ARG A 249 18.36 -3.69 -27.47
CA ARG A 249 18.12 -2.40 -26.82
C ARG A 249 19.23 -2.02 -25.84
N VAL A 250 19.64 -2.95 -24.98
CA VAL A 250 20.69 -2.73 -23.97
C VAL A 250 22.01 -2.36 -24.63
N ASN A 251 22.34 -2.97 -25.76
CA ASN A 251 23.57 -2.71 -26.50
C ASN A 251 23.45 -1.57 -27.52
N ASN A 252 22.27 -0.95 -27.68
CA ASN A 252 21.98 0.06 -28.71
C ASN A 252 22.38 -0.40 -30.13
N ASP A 253 22.07 -1.65 -30.48
CA ASP A 253 22.45 -2.27 -31.77
C ASP A 253 21.19 -2.54 -32.62
N GLU A 254 20.89 -1.62 -33.54
CA GLU A 254 19.74 -1.74 -34.44
C GLU A 254 19.96 -2.77 -35.55
N ASP A 255 21.19 -3.00 -36.01
CA ASP A 255 21.47 -4.02 -37.03
C ASP A 255 21.24 -5.42 -36.48
N ALA A 256 21.58 -5.64 -35.20
CA ALA A 256 21.25 -6.86 -34.48
C ALA A 256 19.73 -7.02 -34.30
N LEU A 257 19.00 -5.93 -34.04
CA LEU A 257 17.55 -5.95 -33.94
C LEU A 257 16.92 -6.43 -35.24
N LEU A 258 17.36 -5.93 -36.39
CA LEU A 258 16.88 -6.38 -37.70
C LEU A 258 17.04 -7.91 -37.87
N LYS A 259 18.24 -8.43 -37.58
CA LYS A 259 18.52 -9.88 -37.65
C LYS A 259 17.70 -10.71 -36.66
N VAL A 260 17.32 -10.13 -35.52
CA VAL A 260 16.41 -10.76 -34.54
C VAL A 260 14.99 -10.80 -35.09
N LEU A 261 14.50 -9.71 -35.68
CA LEU A 261 13.17 -9.68 -36.29
C LEU A 261 13.06 -10.66 -37.46
N GLU A 262 14.06 -10.71 -38.35
CA GLU A 262 14.13 -11.70 -39.45
C GLU A 262 14.14 -13.15 -38.93
N TYR A 263 14.80 -13.39 -37.78
CA TYR A 263 14.77 -14.69 -37.12
C TYR A 263 13.37 -15.03 -36.56
N ILE A 264 12.67 -14.06 -35.97
CA ILE A 264 11.29 -14.24 -35.48
C ILE A 264 10.36 -14.54 -36.66
N GLU A 265 10.44 -13.77 -37.73
CA GLU A 265 9.64 -13.97 -38.95
C GLU A 265 9.88 -15.35 -39.57
N SER A 266 11.13 -15.77 -39.70
CA SER A 266 11.45 -17.04 -40.37
C SER A 266 11.19 -18.30 -39.54
N ARG A 267 11.31 -18.22 -38.20
CA ARG A 267 11.25 -19.40 -37.32
C ARG A 267 10.05 -19.44 -36.39
N HIS A 268 9.44 -18.30 -36.08
CA HIS A 268 8.44 -18.16 -35.02
C HIS A 268 7.14 -17.48 -35.48
N ILE A 269 6.98 -17.16 -36.78
CA ILE A 269 5.74 -16.55 -37.30
C ILE A 269 4.49 -17.42 -37.08
N ASN A 270 4.66 -18.74 -36.93
CA ASN A 270 3.56 -19.68 -36.67
C ASN A 270 3.18 -19.80 -35.19
N GLU A 271 3.83 -19.07 -34.28
CA GLU A 271 3.40 -18.98 -32.89
C GLU A 271 1.99 -18.38 -32.78
N ARG A 272 1.33 -18.58 -31.62
CA ARG A 272 0.02 -17.99 -31.35
C ARG A 272 0.10 -16.46 -31.38
N GLY A 273 -0.93 -15.79 -31.90
CA GLY A 273 -0.92 -14.34 -32.03
C GLY A 273 -0.82 -13.56 -30.72
N ASP A 274 -1.31 -14.10 -29.60
CA ASP A 274 -1.13 -13.51 -28.27
C ASP A 274 0.36 -13.48 -27.87
N ILE A 275 1.12 -14.54 -28.19
CA ILE A 275 2.56 -14.62 -27.95
C ILE A 275 3.32 -13.60 -28.80
N LEU A 276 3.03 -13.54 -30.11
CA LEU A 276 3.71 -12.62 -31.02
C LEU A 276 3.42 -11.17 -30.68
N LEU A 277 2.16 -10.83 -30.37
CA LEU A 277 1.78 -9.48 -29.94
C LEU A 277 2.46 -9.10 -28.62
N ASP A 278 2.59 -10.01 -27.66
CA ASP A 278 3.33 -9.73 -26.42
C ASP A 278 4.83 -9.47 -26.68
N VAL A 279 5.47 -10.20 -27.62
CA VAL A 279 6.85 -9.95 -28.05
C VAL A 279 7.00 -8.57 -28.68
N PHE A 280 6.04 -8.17 -29.52
CA PHE A 280 6.03 -6.82 -30.12
C PHE A 280 5.66 -5.72 -29.13
N GLY A 281 4.86 -6.02 -28.12
CA GLY A 281 4.63 -5.14 -26.98
C GLY A 281 5.94 -4.76 -26.30
N THR A 282 6.84 -5.73 -26.08
CA THR A 282 8.20 -5.44 -25.59
C THR A 282 8.94 -4.51 -26.53
N LEU A 283 8.91 -4.75 -27.83
CA LEU A 283 9.59 -3.88 -28.78
C LEU A 283 9.10 -2.43 -28.74
N LEU A 284 7.78 -2.23 -28.71
CA LEU A 284 7.19 -0.89 -28.61
C LEU A 284 7.53 -0.17 -27.30
N ASN A 285 7.77 -0.92 -26.23
CA ASN A 285 8.20 -0.36 -24.95
C ASN A 285 9.68 -0.01 -24.93
N GLU A 286 10.52 -0.82 -25.58
CA GLU A 286 11.97 -0.67 -25.56
C GLU A 286 12.51 0.30 -26.62
N PHE A 287 11.84 0.40 -27.78
CA PHE A 287 12.27 1.20 -28.92
C PHE A 287 11.25 2.25 -29.34
N GLN A 288 11.75 3.42 -29.75
CA GLN A 288 10.94 4.40 -30.46
C GLN A 288 10.71 3.92 -31.90
N ALA A 289 9.64 3.17 -32.11
CA ALA A 289 9.38 2.46 -33.38
C ALA A 289 9.40 3.35 -34.65
N HIS A 290 9.07 4.65 -34.53
CA HIS A 290 9.13 5.61 -35.64
C HIS A 290 10.55 5.95 -36.09
N ASN A 291 11.58 5.67 -35.29
CA ASN A 291 12.99 5.87 -35.65
C ASN A 291 13.61 4.66 -36.35
N LEU A 292 12.96 3.49 -36.30
CA LEU A 292 13.48 2.26 -36.91
C LEU A 292 13.62 2.40 -38.44
N SER A 293 14.52 1.63 -39.04
CA SER A 293 14.73 1.67 -40.49
C SER A 293 13.58 1.03 -41.28
N ILE A 294 13.52 1.33 -42.60
CA ILE A 294 12.51 0.75 -43.49
C ILE A 294 12.60 -0.78 -43.57
N HIS A 295 13.79 -1.35 -43.36
CA HIS A 295 14.01 -2.80 -43.35
C HIS A 295 13.36 -3.46 -42.13
N HIS A 296 13.44 -2.82 -40.96
CA HIS A 296 12.72 -3.30 -39.77
C HIS A 296 11.21 -3.33 -40.03
N TRP A 297 10.66 -2.23 -40.57
CA TRP A 297 9.24 -2.11 -40.85
C TRP A 297 8.73 -3.08 -41.91
N LYS A 298 9.56 -3.47 -42.88
CA LYS A 298 9.20 -4.52 -43.83
C LYS A 298 8.91 -5.86 -43.12
N VAL A 299 9.76 -6.24 -42.16
CA VAL A 299 9.56 -7.46 -41.36
C VAL A 299 8.31 -7.33 -40.46
N PHE A 300 8.09 -6.16 -39.86
CA PHE A 300 6.87 -5.91 -39.08
C PHE A 300 5.60 -6.03 -39.90
N ASP A 301 5.56 -5.41 -41.08
CA ASP A 301 4.38 -5.40 -41.95
C ASP A 301 3.98 -6.83 -42.34
N ASN A 302 4.96 -7.68 -42.67
CA ASN A 302 4.73 -9.09 -42.99
C ASN A 302 4.05 -9.83 -41.82
N ILE A 303 4.51 -9.59 -40.60
CA ILE A 303 3.95 -10.27 -39.41
C ILE A 303 2.58 -9.69 -39.02
N ILE A 304 2.39 -8.36 -39.10
CA ILE A 304 1.08 -7.74 -38.88
C ILE A 304 0.05 -8.25 -39.89
N GLN A 305 0.42 -8.33 -41.16
CA GLN A 305 -0.43 -8.88 -42.21
C GLN A 305 -0.76 -10.34 -41.94
N PHE A 306 0.21 -11.15 -41.51
CA PHE A 306 -0.03 -12.54 -41.12
C PHE A 306 -1.02 -12.68 -39.96
N LEU A 307 -0.86 -11.90 -38.89
CA LEU A 307 -1.77 -11.88 -37.74
C LEU A 307 -3.16 -11.37 -38.13
N HIS A 308 -3.24 -10.40 -39.04
CA HIS A 308 -4.50 -9.92 -39.59
C HIS A 308 -5.22 -11.04 -40.34
N VAL A 309 -4.53 -11.74 -41.25
CA VAL A 309 -5.12 -12.83 -42.06
C VAL A 309 -5.66 -13.95 -41.16
N LYS A 310 -4.97 -14.25 -40.05
CA LYS A 310 -5.43 -15.20 -39.04
C LYS A 310 -6.57 -14.70 -38.13
N LYS A 311 -6.94 -13.42 -38.23
CA LYS A 311 -7.86 -12.74 -37.29
C LYS A 311 -7.37 -12.77 -35.83
N GLU A 312 -6.06 -12.86 -35.61
CA GLU A 312 -5.46 -12.96 -34.27
C GLU A 312 -5.03 -11.60 -33.70
N LEU A 313 -5.12 -10.50 -34.47
CA LEU A 313 -4.85 -9.14 -33.97
C LEU A 313 -5.73 -8.74 -32.77
N ILE A 314 -6.94 -9.29 -32.67
CA ILE A 314 -7.87 -9.01 -31.57
C ILE A 314 -7.44 -9.66 -30.25
N SER A 315 -6.56 -10.66 -30.28
CA SER A 315 -6.12 -11.39 -29.07
C SER A 315 -5.45 -10.47 -28.04
N ARG A 316 -4.80 -9.39 -28.50
CA ARG A 316 -4.25 -8.30 -27.68
C ARG A 316 -4.56 -6.94 -28.32
N TYR A 317 -5.85 -6.59 -28.36
CA TYR A 317 -6.37 -5.37 -29.01
C TYR A 317 -5.52 -4.10 -28.78
N PHE A 318 -5.20 -3.77 -27.52
CA PHE A 318 -4.44 -2.56 -27.18
C PHE A 318 -3.01 -2.54 -27.75
N ILE A 319 -2.36 -3.71 -27.88
CA ILE A 319 -1.01 -3.79 -28.45
C ILE A 319 -1.07 -3.67 -29.97
N ALA A 320 -2.03 -4.36 -30.60
CA ALA A 320 -2.27 -4.26 -32.03
C ALA A 320 -2.58 -2.82 -32.46
N GLU A 321 -3.44 -2.12 -31.72
CA GLU A 321 -3.73 -0.70 -31.96
C GLU A 321 -2.46 0.16 -31.89
N LYS A 322 -1.64 0.00 -30.84
CA LYS A 322 -0.37 0.72 -30.70
C LYS A 322 0.62 0.43 -31.82
N LEU A 323 0.65 -0.81 -32.33
CA LEU A 323 1.49 -1.18 -33.48
C LEU A 323 1.08 -0.41 -34.74
N ILE A 324 -0.22 -0.34 -35.02
CA ILE A 324 -0.75 0.38 -36.18
C ILE A 324 -0.47 1.89 -36.04
N ILE A 325 -0.67 2.46 -34.85
CA ILE A 325 -0.35 3.88 -34.56
C ILE A 325 1.15 4.14 -34.74
N ALA A 326 2.02 3.24 -34.27
CA ALA A 326 3.46 3.35 -34.47
C ALA A 326 3.85 3.34 -35.96
N LYS A 327 3.16 2.54 -36.79
CA LYS A 327 3.34 2.53 -38.25
C LYS A 327 2.96 3.85 -38.89
N ILE A 328 1.82 4.43 -38.48
CA ILE A 328 1.36 5.74 -38.96
C ILE A 328 2.42 6.81 -38.64
N HIS A 329 2.93 6.80 -37.40
CA HIS A 329 3.97 7.75 -36.99
C HIS A 329 5.27 7.56 -37.80
N PHE A 330 5.71 6.33 -38.03
CA PHE A 330 6.85 6.04 -38.90
C PHE A 330 6.64 6.59 -40.33
N ASN A 331 5.49 6.30 -40.95
CA ASN A 331 5.18 6.77 -42.30
C ASN A 331 5.17 8.30 -42.38
N LEU A 332 4.64 9.00 -41.36
CA LEU A 332 4.68 10.46 -41.26
C LEU A 332 6.11 11.00 -41.19
N VAL A 333 6.95 10.42 -40.33
CA VAL A 333 8.37 10.81 -40.19
C VAL A 333 9.13 10.59 -41.51
N LYS A 334 8.83 9.50 -42.24
CA LYS A 334 9.43 9.21 -43.55
C LYS A 334 8.76 9.93 -44.73
N LYS A 335 7.72 10.74 -44.49
CA LYS A 335 6.93 11.44 -45.51
C LYS A 335 6.29 10.49 -46.54
N SER A 336 5.93 9.28 -46.11
CA SER A 336 5.18 8.30 -46.88
C SER A 336 3.67 8.49 -46.68
N SER A 337 2.85 7.92 -47.58
CA SER A 337 1.40 7.93 -47.43
C SER A 337 0.96 7.17 -46.17
N ILE A 338 -0.07 7.69 -45.50
CA ILE A 338 -0.70 7.08 -44.31
C ILE A 338 -2.14 6.62 -44.57
N THR A 339 -2.72 6.95 -45.72
CA THR A 339 -4.15 6.77 -46.00
C THR A 339 -4.59 5.32 -45.84
N GLU A 340 -3.84 4.35 -46.39
CA GLU A 340 -4.16 2.93 -46.25
C GLU A 340 -4.06 2.44 -44.80
N THR A 341 -3.04 2.88 -44.07
CA THR A 341 -2.82 2.49 -42.66
C THR A 341 -3.88 3.11 -41.74
N ILE A 342 -4.29 4.36 -42.00
CA ILE A 342 -5.38 5.01 -41.28
C ILE A 342 -6.71 4.34 -41.59
N LYS A 343 -6.97 3.96 -42.85
CA LYS A 343 -8.16 3.19 -43.20
C LYS A 343 -8.20 1.86 -42.45
N PHE A 344 -7.07 1.16 -42.41
CA PHE A 344 -6.95 -0.07 -41.62
C PHE A 344 -7.23 0.16 -40.13
N LEU A 345 -6.67 1.22 -39.53
CA LEU A 345 -6.93 1.58 -38.13
C LEU A 345 -8.39 1.96 -37.88
N PHE A 346 -9.00 2.71 -38.82
CA PHE A 346 -10.40 3.10 -38.77
C PHE A 346 -11.30 1.86 -38.73
N ASP A 347 -11.12 0.94 -39.69
CA ASP A 347 -11.86 -0.31 -39.76
C ASP A 347 -11.63 -1.18 -38.50
N PHE A 348 -10.39 -1.21 -38.00
CA PHE A 348 -10.03 -1.93 -36.77
C PHE A 348 -10.75 -1.36 -35.54
N LYS A 349 -10.85 -0.03 -35.40
CA LYS A 349 -11.56 0.62 -34.28
C LYS A 349 -13.08 0.49 -34.40
N THR A 350 -13.66 0.59 -35.59
CA THR A 350 -15.12 0.57 -35.77
C THR A 350 -15.72 -0.82 -35.66
N ASN A 351 -14.97 -1.87 -36.05
CA ASN A 351 -15.46 -3.25 -36.03
C ASN A 351 -15.36 -3.92 -34.64
N ASN A 352 -14.69 -3.28 -33.68
CA ASN A 352 -14.49 -3.83 -32.33
C ASN A 352 -15.26 -3.00 -31.29
N HIS A 353 -16.15 -3.64 -30.52
CA HIS A 353 -17.08 -2.99 -29.56
C HIS A 353 -16.42 -2.38 -28.29
N TYR A 354 -15.12 -2.07 -28.32
CA TYR A 354 -14.44 -1.49 -27.16
C TYR A 354 -14.63 0.04 -27.11
N TYR A 355 -14.95 0.54 -25.91
CA TYR A 355 -15.39 1.92 -25.62
C TYR A 355 -14.36 3.05 -25.89
N ASP A 356 -13.16 2.76 -26.42
CA ASP A 356 -12.13 3.78 -26.64
C ASP A 356 -12.15 4.34 -28.08
N ARG A 357 -13.00 5.35 -28.30
CA ARG A 357 -13.06 6.14 -29.55
C ARG A 357 -12.16 7.37 -29.50
N ASN A 358 -10.95 7.27 -28.94
CA ASN A 358 -9.97 8.36 -29.08
C ASN A 358 -9.38 8.38 -30.50
N TRP A 359 -9.69 9.44 -31.26
CA TRP A 359 -9.16 9.68 -32.61
C TRP A 359 -7.89 10.54 -32.62
N ASN A 360 -7.54 11.16 -31.48
CA ASN A 360 -6.26 11.84 -31.30
C ASN A 360 -5.18 10.82 -30.94
N ILE A 361 -4.52 10.25 -31.95
CA ILE A 361 -3.60 9.12 -31.80
C ILE A 361 -2.13 9.53 -31.61
N LEU A 362 -1.77 10.79 -31.88
CA LEU A 362 -0.40 11.31 -31.75
C LEU A 362 -0.38 12.65 -30.99
N GLU A 363 -1.03 12.69 -29.83
CA GLU A 363 -1.27 13.93 -29.05
C GLU A 363 0.01 14.75 -28.77
N ASP A 364 1.16 14.10 -28.64
CA ASP A 364 2.48 14.73 -28.41
C ASP A 364 3.08 15.41 -29.65
N TYR A 365 2.57 15.10 -30.85
CA TYR A 365 3.05 15.60 -32.14
C TYR A 365 1.90 16.29 -32.90
N PRO A 366 1.53 17.52 -32.54
CA PRO A 366 0.28 18.11 -33.02
C PRO A 366 0.19 18.32 -34.54
N GLU A 367 1.30 18.49 -35.27
CA GLU A 367 1.27 18.52 -36.75
C GLU A 367 0.89 17.16 -37.35
N TYR A 368 1.37 16.08 -36.74
CA TYR A 368 1.07 14.71 -37.14
C TYR A 368 -0.33 14.29 -36.71
N ASP A 369 -0.74 14.64 -35.49
CA ASP A 369 -2.11 14.40 -34.99
C ASP A 369 -3.14 15.08 -35.90
N ARG A 370 -2.87 16.33 -36.35
CA ARG A 370 -3.73 17.03 -37.31
C ARG A 370 -3.89 16.27 -38.62
N LYS A 371 -2.77 15.85 -39.23
CA LYS A 371 -2.80 15.07 -40.49
C LYS A 371 -3.57 13.76 -40.33
N CYS A 372 -3.40 13.07 -39.20
CA CYS A 372 -4.15 11.85 -38.92
C CYS A 372 -5.66 12.11 -38.81
N LEU A 373 -6.07 13.16 -38.09
CA LEU A 373 -7.47 13.56 -38.00
C LEU A 373 -8.06 13.91 -39.36
N GLU A 374 -7.34 14.67 -40.19
CA GLU A 374 -7.77 15.04 -41.54
C GLU A 374 -8.03 13.81 -42.41
N GLU A 375 -7.14 12.82 -42.36
CA GLU A 375 -7.33 11.55 -43.08
C GLU A 375 -8.51 10.74 -42.54
N PHE A 376 -8.70 10.65 -41.22
CA PHE A 376 -9.88 9.99 -40.66
C PHE A 376 -11.19 10.66 -41.10
N ILE A 377 -11.22 12.00 -41.10
CA ILE A 377 -12.35 12.79 -41.60
C ILE A 377 -12.61 12.45 -43.07
N ASN A 378 -11.57 12.40 -43.91
CA ASN A 378 -11.72 12.08 -45.32
C ASN A 378 -12.20 10.64 -45.59
N ILE A 379 -11.95 9.69 -44.67
CA ILE A 379 -12.37 8.28 -44.80
C ILE A 379 -13.83 8.07 -44.42
N LEU A 380 -14.34 8.80 -43.40
CA LEU A 380 -15.68 8.60 -42.85
C LEU A 380 -16.83 8.54 -43.89
N PRO A 381 -16.89 9.41 -44.92
CA PRO A 381 -17.97 9.37 -45.93
C PRO A 381 -18.02 8.09 -46.75
N THR A 382 -16.90 7.38 -46.86
CA THR A 382 -16.77 6.17 -47.69
C THR A 382 -17.12 4.88 -46.92
N SER A 383 -17.47 4.99 -45.64
CA SER A 383 -17.71 3.84 -44.76
C SER A 383 -19.16 3.34 -44.82
N PRO A 384 -19.41 2.02 -44.95
CA PRO A 384 -20.74 1.42 -45.08
C PRO A 384 -21.47 1.26 -43.72
N LEU A 385 -21.60 2.36 -42.96
CA LEU A 385 -22.19 2.35 -41.62
C LEU A 385 -23.69 2.69 -41.63
N LYS A 386 -24.45 2.17 -40.65
CA LYS A 386 -25.86 2.53 -40.41
C LYS A 386 -25.97 3.98 -39.90
N ASP A 387 -27.07 4.67 -40.19
CA ASP A 387 -27.30 6.09 -39.88
C ASP A 387 -27.07 6.45 -38.39
N ASN A 388 -27.55 5.62 -37.46
CA ASN A 388 -27.34 5.87 -36.03
C ASN A 388 -25.86 5.76 -35.62
N SER A 389 -25.12 4.78 -36.15
CA SER A 389 -23.68 4.62 -35.88
C SER A 389 -22.85 5.73 -36.53
N LYS A 390 -23.32 6.28 -37.65
CA LYS A 390 -22.70 7.41 -38.35
C LYS A 390 -22.80 8.70 -37.52
N MET A 391 -23.94 8.96 -36.86
CA MET A 391 -24.12 10.10 -35.97
C MET A 391 -23.17 10.08 -34.77
N GLU A 392 -23.06 8.94 -34.07
CA GLU A 392 -22.15 8.79 -32.93
C GLU A 392 -20.68 9.04 -33.35
N LEU A 393 -20.27 8.56 -34.52
CA LEU A 393 -18.93 8.77 -35.04
C LEU A 393 -18.67 10.23 -35.36
N ILE A 394 -19.60 10.91 -36.05
CA ILE A 394 -19.49 12.35 -36.35
C ILE A 394 -19.31 13.14 -35.04
N ASN A 395 -20.10 12.84 -34.01
CA ASN A 395 -19.95 13.50 -32.71
C ASN A 395 -18.58 13.20 -32.06
N SER A 396 -18.09 11.96 -32.15
CA SER A 396 -16.74 11.60 -31.64
C SER A 396 -15.60 12.29 -32.39
N PHE A 397 -15.72 12.48 -33.71
CA PHE A 397 -14.74 13.23 -34.51
C PHE A 397 -14.76 14.72 -34.19
N LEU A 398 -15.94 15.31 -34.03
CA LEU A 398 -16.07 16.70 -33.60
C LEU A 398 -15.47 16.93 -32.21
N TYR A 399 -15.70 16.00 -31.28
CA TYR A 399 -15.04 16.03 -29.98
C TYR A 399 -13.52 15.98 -30.11
N ALA A 400 -12.97 15.09 -30.96
CA ALA A 400 -11.54 15.00 -31.21
C ALA A 400 -10.94 16.26 -31.87
N MET A 401 -11.65 16.87 -32.83
CA MET A 401 -11.27 18.16 -33.44
C MET A 401 -11.23 19.28 -32.39
N ASN A 402 -12.25 19.35 -31.53
CA ASN A 402 -12.34 20.36 -30.48
C ASN A 402 -11.25 20.16 -29.42
N LYS A 403 -11.02 18.93 -28.97
CA LYS A 403 -9.94 18.58 -28.03
C LYS A 403 -8.57 18.92 -28.63
N PHE A 404 -8.37 18.62 -29.92
CA PHE A 404 -7.17 19.03 -30.65
C PHE A 404 -6.98 20.55 -30.63
N ASN A 405 -8.01 21.32 -30.98
CA ASN A 405 -7.97 22.78 -31.00
C ASN A 405 -7.72 23.35 -29.59
N GLU A 406 -8.43 22.88 -28.55
CA GLU A 406 -8.26 23.32 -27.15
C GLU A 406 -6.82 23.12 -26.63
N ARG A 407 -6.22 21.93 -26.89
CA ARG A 407 -4.84 21.63 -26.48
C ARG A 407 -3.83 22.54 -27.16
N ASN A 408 -4.04 22.83 -28.45
CA ASN A 408 -3.10 23.62 -29.25
C ASN A 408 -3.30 25.14 -29.10
N LEU A 409 -4.45 25.60 -28.63
CA LEU A 409 -4.67 27.01 -28.24
C LEU A 409 -3.83 27.43 -27.02
N CYS A 410 -3.60 26.51 -26.08
CA CYS A 410 -2.84 26.78 -24.85
C CYS A 410 -1.32 26.70 -25.04
N THR A 411 -0.84 26.11 -26.13
CA THR A 411 0.59 25.95 -26.42
C THR A 411 1.03 27.04 -27.40
N LYS A 412 2.28 27.52 -27.32
CA LYS A 412 2.82 28.55 -28.24
C LYS A 412 3.00 28.04 -29.69
N ASN A 413 2.39 26.91 -30.05
CA ASN A 413 2.56 26.25 -31.34
C ASN A 413 1.68 26.94 -32.38
N LYS A 414 2.26 27.36 -33.51
CA LYS A 414 1.57 28.05 -34.61
C LYS A 414 0.79 27.09 -35.52
N ILE A 415 0.09 26.10 -34.97
CA ILE A 415 -0.64 25.12 -35.75
C ILE A 415 -2.06 25.64 -35.96
N GLU A 416 -2.52 25.71 -37.22
CA GLU A 416 -3.86 26.24 -37.48
C GLU A 416 -4.93 25.28 -36.94
N PRO A 417 -6.06 25.81 -36.45
CA PRO A 417 -7.14 24.99 -35.95
C PRO A 417 -7.85 24.22 -37.07
N LEU A 418 -8.40 23.07 -36.73
CA LEU A 418 -9.33 22.35 -37.61
C LEU A 418 -10.69 23.07 -37.58
N ILE A 419 -11.14 23.53 -38.75
CA ILE A 419 -12.37 24.31 -38.94
C ILE A 419 -13.37 23.46 -39.73
N ILE A 420 -14.61 23.35 -39.27
CA ILE A 420 -15.63 22.46 -39.84
C ILE A 420 -15.95 22.85 -41.29
N GLU A 421 -15.99 24.16 -41.57
CA GLU A 421 -16.30 24.74 -42.87
C GLU A 421 -15.30 24.34 -43.98
N ASN A 422 -14.08 23.93 -43.61
CA ASN A 422 -13.09 23.44 -44.57
C ASN A 422 -13.47 22.05 -45.14
N TYR A 423 -14.45 21.37 -44.55
CA TYR A 423 -14.90 20.04 -44.96
C TYR A 423 -16.37 20.11 -45.36
N SER A 424 -16.64 20.35 -46.65
CA SER A 424 -17.98 20.62 -47.18
C SER A 424 -19.00 19.51 -46.89
N TRP A 425 -18.59 18.24 -47.00
CA TRP A 425 -19.45 17.10 -46.69
C TRP A 425 -19.80 17.06 -45.19
N LEU A 426 -18.84 17.34 -44.31
CA LEU A 426 -19.01 17.33 -42.86
C LEU A 426 -19.92 18.47 -42.43
N SER A 427 -19.71 19.66 -43.01
CA SER A 427 -20.59 20.82 -42.82
C SER A 427 -22.02 20.53 -43.26
N THR A 428 -22.21 19.88 -44.41
CA THR A 428 -23.54 19.50 -44.92
C THR A 428 -24.22 18.49 -43.99
N GLU A 429 -23.53 17.41 -43.64
CA GLU A 429 -24.04 16.38 -42.73
C GLU A 429 -24.39 16.96 -41.36
N ILE A 430 -23.51 17.76 -40.76
CA ILE A 430 -23.79 18.41 -39.48
C ILE A 430 -25.00 19.35 -39.59
N SER A 431 -25.11 20.15 -40.67
CA SER A 431 -26.25 21.06 -40.84
C SER A 431 -27.60 20.34 -40.95
N GLN A 432 -27.60 19.13 -41.51
CA GLN A 432 -28.78 18.26 -41.56
C GLN A 432 -29.06 17.65 -40.19
N LEU A 433 -28.04 17.08 -39.55
CA LEU A 433 -28.15 16.39 -38.26
C LEU A 433 -28.51 17.32 -37.11
N VAL A 434 -28.05 18.58 -37.13
CA VAL A 434 -28.23 19.52 -36.01
C VAL A 434 -29.69 19.88 -35.76
N ASN A 435 -30.58 19.69 -36.72
CA ASN A 435 -32.02 19.96 -36.60
C ASN A 435 -32.87 18.69 -36.41
N ASN A 436 -32.26 17.50 -36.27
CA ASN A 436 -32.99 16.25 -36.00
C ASN A 436 -33.50 16.20 -34.55
N GLU A 437 -34.55 15.41 -34.29
CA GLU A 437 -35.21 15.25 -32.97
C GLU A 437 -34.50 14.25 -32.02
N ASN A 438 -33.31 13.75 -32.37
CA ASN A 438 -32.60 12.73 -31.59
C ASN A 438 -31.82 13.32 -30.38
N ASN A 439 -31.81 12.66 -29.24
CA ASN A 439 -31.09 13.08 -28.02
C ASN A 439 -29.57 13.30 -28.23
N GLU A 440 -28.93 12.56 -29.14
CA GLU A 440 -27.50 12.77 -29.46
C GLU A 440 -27.22 14.11 -30.16
N VAL A 441 -28.24 14.73 -30.75
CA VAL A 441 -28.18 16.07 -31.35
C VAL A 441 -27.92 17.14 -30.29
N VAL A 442 -28.29 16.90 -29.02
CA VAL A 442 -28.01 17.82 -27.91
C VAL A 442 -26.50 17.98 -27.73
N THR A 443 -25.77 16.86 -27.62
CA THR A 443 -24.31 16.86 -27.48
C THR A 443 -23.62 17.53 -28.67
N LEU A 444 -24.13 17.28 -29.88
CA LEU A 444 -23.67 17.93 -31.11
C LEU A 444 -23.89 19.45 -31.06
N ARG A 445 -25.09 19.90 -30.66
CA ARG A 445 -25.45 21.33 -30.52
C ARG A 445 -24.61 22.02 -29.45
N GLU A 446 -24.38 21.37 -28.31
CA GLU A 446 -23.52 21.90 -27.23
C GLU A 446 -22.07 22.06 -27.69
N ASN A 447 -21.53 21.04 -28.35
CA ASN A 447 -20.19 21.08 -28.93
C ASN A 447 -20.06 22.21 -29.96
N LEU A 448 -21.05 22.36 -30.85
CA LEU A 448 -21.10 23.47 -31.82
C LEU A 448 -21.22 24.82 -31.13
N LYS A 449 -22.11 24.99 -30.14
CA LYS A 449 -22.27 26.26 -29.44
C LYS A 449 -21.01 26.67 -28.67
N LYS A 450 -20.34 25.72 -28.02
CA LYS A 450 -19.13 25.98 -27.22
C LYS A 450 -17.93 26.31 -28.11
N HIS A 451 -17.75 25.60 -29.22
CA HIS A 451 -16.52 25.67 -30.02
C HIS A 451 -16.67 26.39 -31.37
N ASN A 452 -17.86 26.40 -31.95
CA ASN A 452 -18.16 26.96 -33.28
C ASN A 452 -19.47 27.78 -33.25
N PRO A 453 -19.55 28.85 -32.42
CA PRO A 453 -20.81 29.56 -32.18
C PRO A 453 -21.41 30.18 -33.45
N ASN A 454 -20.57 30.63 -34.39
CA ASN A 454 -21.04 31.20 -35.66
C ASN A 454 -21.85 30.17 -36.48
N LEU A 455 -21.34 28.94 -36.58
CA LEU A 455 -22.02 27.84 -37.25
C LEU A 455 -23.30 27.42 -36.53
N TYR A 456 -23.24 27.37 -35.19
CA TYR A 456 -24.42 27.10 -34.38
C TYR A 456 -25.55 28.09 -34.69
N TYR A 457 -25.27 29.40 -34.67
CA TYR A 457 -26.29 30.42 -34.95
C TYR A 457 -26.74 30.46 -36.42
N ALA A 458 -25.93 29.96 -37.36
CA ALA A 458 -26.27 29.92 -38.78
C ALA A 458 -27.12 28.68 -39.16
N TRP A 459 -26.85 27.52 -38.56
CA TRP A 459 -27.45 26.24 -38.97
C TRP A 459 -28.63 25.81 -38.10
N VAL A 460 -28.70 26.27 -36.85
CA VAL A 460 -29.81 25.94 -35.96
C VAL A 460 -30.96 26.90 -36.24
N LYS A 461 -32.06 26.36 -36.82
CA LYS A 461 -33.18 27.17 -37.37
C LYS A 461 -34.01 27.88 -36.31
N GLU A 462 -34.08 27.33 -35.11
CA GLU A 462 -34.60 28.07 -33.98
C GLU A 462 -33.44 28.83 -33.34
N LYS A 463 -33.57 30.17 -33.22
CA LYS A 463 -33.03 30.83 -32.02
C LYS A 463 -33.84 30.27 -30.86
N ASP A 464 -33.54 29.03 -30.48
CA ASP A 464 -33.70 28.62 -29.12
C ASP A 464 -33.07 29.76 -28.33
N GLN A 465 -33.88 30.50 -27.58
CA GLN A 465 -33.40 31.00 -26.31
C GLN A 465 -32.92 29.73 -25.62
N MET A 466 -31.65 29.38 -25.86
CA MET A 466 -31.11 28.13 -25.41
C MET A 466 -31.02 28.32 -23.92
N ILE A 467 -32.06 27.83 -23.27
CA ILE A 467 -32.21 27.84 -21.84
C ILE A 467 -31.09 26.96 -21.36
N SER A 468 -30.02 27.60 -20.92
CA SER A 468 -28.87 26.94 -20.35
C SER A 468 -28.94 27.14 -18.85
N LEU A 469 -29.04 26.04 -18.13
CA LEU A 469 -28.97 26.03 -16.68
C LEU A 469 -27.56 25.58 -16.26
N ASN A 470 -26.53 26.22 -16.81
CA ASN A 470 -25.14 25.83 -16.56
C ASN A 470 -24.51 26.58 -15.38
N SER A 471 -25.11 27.69 -14.94
CA SER A 471 -24.62 28.48 -13.81
C SER A 471 -25.71 29.01 -12.88
N GLU A 472 -25.34 29.29 -11.63
CA GLU A 472 -26.23 29.92 -10.63
C GLU A 472 -26.62 31.36 -11.00
N LYS A 473 -25.80 32.06 -11.81
CA LYS A 473 -26.11 33.41 -12.29
C LYS A 473 -27.24 33.40 -13.30
N GLU A 474 -27.14 32.56 -14.33
CA GLU A 474 -28.17 32.41 -15.36
C GLU A 474 -29.51 31.99 -14.73
N PHE A 475 -29.47 31.04 -13.79
CA PHE A 475 -30.63 30.63 -13.01
C PHE A 475 -31.35 31.79 -12.29
N ASN A 476 -30.59 32.68 -11.64
CA ASN A 476 -31.16 33.82 -10.90
C ASN A 476 -31.75 34.90 -11.81
N GLU A 477 -31.28 35.01 -13.06
CA GLU A 477 -31.84 35.92 -14.06
C GLU A 477 -33.18 35.41 -14.63
N TRP A 478 -33.30 34.10 -14.83
CA TRP A 478 -34.53 33.49 -15.32
C TRP A 478 -35.68 33.57 -14.31
N ILE A 479 -35.42 33.33 -13.02
CA ILE A 479 -36.45 33.45 -11.96
C ILE A 479 -37.05 34.86 -11.87
N LYS A 480 -36.30 35.90 -12.27
CA LYS A 480 -36.80 37.28 -12.28
C LYS A 480 -37.81 37.55 -13.41
N ASN A 481 -37.99 36.62 -14.35
CA ASN A 481 -38.87 36.77 -15.52
C ASN A 481 -39.90 35.61 -15.64
N PRO A 482 -40.94 35.58 -14.77
CA PRO A 482 -41.95 34.51 -14.72
C PRO A 482 -42.66 34.21 -16.05
N GLU A 483 -42.99 35.25 -16.82
CA GLU A 483 -43.71 35.11 -18.10
C GLU A 483 -42.89 34.34 -19.15
N LYS A 484 -41.57 34.55 -19.22
CA LYS A 484 -40.69 33.83 -20.15
C LYS A 484 -40.56 32.35 -19.81
N ILE A 485 -40.62 32.00 -18.52
CA ILE A 485 -40.63 30.60 -18.08
C ILE A 485 -41.92 29.94 -18.52
N LYS A 486 -43.06 30.64 -18.40
CA LYS A 486 -44.37 30.13 -18.81
C LYS A 486 -44.46 29.93 -20.32
N THR A 487 -43.90 30.82 -21.14
CA THR A 487 -43.94 30.68 -22.61
C THR A 487 -43.03 29.56 -23.15
N ASN A 488 -41.90 29.28 -22.49
CA ASN A 488 -40.90 28.30 -22.96
C ASN A 488 -40.77 27.08 -22.02
N TRP A 489 -41.84 26.77 -21.30
CA TRP A 489 -41.80 25.86 -20.16
C TRP A 489 -41.29 24.45 -20.52
N GLU A 490 -41.62 23.95 -21.71
CA GLU A 490 -41.18 22.64 -22.18
C GLU A 490 -39.66 22.54 -22.32
N LYS A 491 -39.02 23.58 -22.85
CA LYS A 491 -37.56 23.66 -23.03
C LYS A 491 -36.86 23.76 -21.67
N PHE A 492 -37.42 24.55 -20.74
CA PHE A 492 -36.92 24.60 -19.35
C PHE A 492 -37.03 23.25 -18.65
N SER A 493 -38.11 22.51 -18.88
CA SER A 493 -38.33 21.19 -18.27
C SER A 493 -37.25 20.20 -18.73
N THR A 494 -37.00 20.11 -20.04
CA THR A 494 -35.98 19.23 -20.62
C THR A 494 -34.56 19.58 -20.13
N GLU A 495 -34.21 20.88 -20.07
CA GLU A 495 -32.90 21.27 -19.55
C GLU A 495 -32.76 20.96 -18.05
N CYS A 496 -33.82 21.19 -17.27
CA CYS A 496 -33.83 20.86 -15.85
C CYS A 496 -33.62 19.36 -15.59
N GLU A 497 -34.16 18.48 -16.44
CA GLU A 497 -33.92 17.04 -16.38
C GLU A 497 -32.42 16.74 -16.58
N ASN A 498 -31.80 17.28 -17.63
CA ASN A 498 -30.37 17.08 -17.94
C ASN A 498 -29.41 17.48 -16.80
N VAL A 499 -29.73 18.56 -16.07
CA VAL A 499 -28.90 19.08 -14.97
C VAL A 499 -29.51 18.86 -13.57
N ILE A 500 -30.47 17.94 -13.42
CA ILE A 500 -31.30 17.78 -12.21
C ILE A 500 -30.50 17.55 -10.91
N TYR A 501 -29.28 17.03 -11.01
CA TYR A 501 -28.38 16.80 -9.87
C TYR A 501 -27.71 18.07 -9.35
N ARG A 502 -27.82 19.20 -10.06
CA ARG A 502 -27.25 20.48 -9.67
C ARG A 502 -28.21 21.22 -8.71
N LYS A 503 -27.66 21.81 -7.64
CA LYS A 503 -28.46 22.47 -6.58
C LYS A 503 -29.35 23.60 -7.10
N TYR A 504 -28.91 24.34 -8.10
CA TYR A 504 -29.69 25.45 -8.67
C TYR A 504 -30.90 24.94 -9.47
N ALA A 505 -30.78 23.85 -10.23
CA ALA A 505 -31.89 23.23 -10.95
C ALA A 505 -32.94 22.67 -9.98
N GLN A 506 -32.50 22.07 -8.87
CA GLN A 506 -33.40 21.62 -7.81
C GLN A 506 -34.16 22.77 -7.15
N ARG A 507 -33.50 23.93 -6.94
CA ARG A 507 -34.16 25.14 -6.43
C ARG A 507 -35.16 25.70 -7.43
N PHE A 508 -34.89 25.61 -8.73
CA PHE A 508 -35.82 26.03 -9.79
C PHE A 508 -37.15 25.29 -9.69
N ILE A 509 -37.11 23.97 -9.76
CA ILE A 509 -38.30 23.12 -9.75
C ILE A 509 -39.12 23.33 -8.48
N LYS A 510 -38.45 23.48 -7.33
CA LYS A 510 -39.13 23.82 -6.07
C LYS A 510 -39.85 25.17 -6.13
N LYS A 511 -39.31 26.16 -6.84
CA LYS A 511 -39.97 27.45 -7.05
C LYS A 511 -41.11 27.36 -8.07
N CYS A 512 -41.04 26.45 -9.04
CA CYS A 512 -42.13 26.21 -10.00
C CYS A 512 -43.45 25.87 -9.29
N ARG A 513 -43.41 25.26 -8.09
CA ARG A 513 -44.60 24.99 -7.26
C ARG A 513 -45.51 26.20 -7.02
N TRP A 514 -44.97 27.42 -7.10
CA TRP A 514 -45.71 28.66 -6.87
C TRP A 514 -46.26 29.30 -8.15
N TYR A 515 -46.01 28.70 -9.32
CA TYR A 515 -46.58 29.10 -10.59
C TYR A 515 -47.88 28.31 -10.79
N GLN A 516 -48.94 28.96 -11.29
CA GLN A 516 -50.28 28.37 -11.32
C GLN A 516 -50.36 27.02 -12.08
N ASN A 517 -50.15 27.04 -13.39
CA ASN A 517 -50.35 25.84 -14.23
C ASN A 517 -49.05 25.06 -14.51
N LEU A 518 -47.90 25.71 -14.32
CA LEU A 518 -46.59 25.18 -14.67
C LEU A 518 -46.23 23.85 -13.98
N PRO A 519 -46.54 23.62 -12.68
CA PRO A 519 -46.33 22.32 -12.05
C PRO A 519 -47.13 21.19 -12.69
N ILE A 520 -48.35 21.49 -13.15
CA ILE A 520 -49.25 20.51 -13.78
C ILE A 520 -48.67 20.14 -15.16
N GLU A 521 -48.31 21.13 -15.96
CA GLU A 521 -47.66 20.96 -17.27
C GLU A 521 -46.35 20.16 -17.16
N TYR A 522 -45.52 20.46 -16.16
CA TYR A 522 -44.29 19.72 -15.89
C TYR A 522 -44.57 18.28 -15.48
N ALA A 523 -45.58 18.06 -14.64
CA ALA A 523 -45.95 16.72 -14.18
C ALA A 523 -46.46 15.86 -15.33
N GLU A 524 -47.29 16.39 -16.23
CA GLU A 524 -47.78 15.69 -17.41
C GLU A 524 -46.65 15.30 -18.36
N LYS A 525 -45.73 16.24 -18.64
CA LYS A 525 -44.54 15.96 -19.47
C LYS A 525 -43.62 14.92 -18.84
N CYS A 526 -43.36 15.03 -17.53
CA CYS A 526 -42.56 14.06 -16.78
C CYS A 526 -43.22 12.67 -16.79
N PHE A 527 -44.55 12.61 -16.71
CA PHE A 527 -45.29 11.34 -16.75
C PHE A 527 -45.12 10.67 -18.10
N LYS A 528 -45.32 11.44 -19.18
CA LYS A 528 -45.10 10.99 -20.56
C LYS A 528 -43.65 10.53 -20.78
N ASN A 529 -42.67 11.29 -20.30
CA ASN A 529 -41.25 10.93 -20.39
C ASN A 529 -40.89 9.67 -19.60
N LEU A 530 -41.57 9.43 -18.47
CA LEU A 530 -41.36 8.25 -17.65
C LEU A 530 -41.97 6.99 -18.30
N THR A 531 -43.18 7.09 -18.88
CA THR A 531 -43.91 5.95 -19.46
C THR A 531 -43.50 5.63 -20.89
N GLU A 532 -43.19 6.64 -21.71
CA GLU A 532 -42.88 6.48 -23.15
C GLU A 532 -41.36 6.50 -23.41
N ASN A 533 -40.62 7.43 -22.80
CA ASN A 533 -39.21 7.71 -23.12
C ASN A 533 -38.21 7.08 -22.13
N GLN A 534 -38.68 6.39 -21.09
CA GLN A 534 -37.86 5.74 -20.06
C GLN A 534 -36.89 6.71 -19.32
N ASN A 535 -37.19 8.01 -19.30
CA ASN A 535 -36.34 8.97 -18.60
C ASN A 535 -36.59 8.92 -17.09
N THR A 536 -35.77 8.16 -16.36
CA THR A 536 -35.90 8.01 -14.90
C THR A 536 -35.59 9.28 -14.12
N GLN A 537 -34.98 10.30 -14.74
CA GLN A 537 -34.74 11.61 -14.13
C GLN A 537 -36.05 12.35 -13.81
N ALA A 538 -37.12 12.05 -14.55
CA ALA A 538 -38.47 12.58 -14.30
C ALA A 538 -38.96 12.30 -12.87
N LEU A 539 -38.55 11.18 -12.26
CA LEU A 539 -38.87 10.85 -10.86
C LEU A 539 -38.32 11.89 -9.87
N ILE A 540 -37.15 12.46 -10.14
CA ILE A 540 -36.55 13.49 -9.28
C ILE A 540 -37.32 14.80 -9.42
N VAL A 541 -37.77 15.15 -10.64
CA VAL A 541 -38.63 16.30 -10.88
C VAL A 541 -39.95 16.15 -10.11
N PHE A 542 -40.59 14.98 -10.20
CA PHE A 542 -41.78 14.66 -9.41
C PHE A 542 -41.55 14.79 -7.90
N ALA A 543 -40.43 14.26 -7.38
CA ALA A 543 -40.07 14.36 -5.97
C ALA A 543 -39.86 15.82 -5.51
N LEU A 544 -39.41 16.68 -6.41
CA LEU A 544 -39.20 18.11 -6.18
C LEU A 544 -40.47 18.95 -6.37
N LEU A 545 -41.49 18.49 -7.10
CA LEU A 545 -42.76 19.19 -7.28
C LEU A 545 -43.80 18.79 -6.23
N TYR A 546 -43.91 17.51 -5.92
CA TYR A 546 -44.95 16.97 -5.05
C TYR A 546 -44.48 16.77 -3.61
N GLU A 547 -45.44 16.78 -2.69
CA GLU A 547 -45.25 16.37 -1.30
C GLU A 547 -45.39 14.85 -1.16
N GLY A 548 -44.85 14.27 -0.08
CA GLY A 548 -44.80 12.83 0.19
C GLY A 548 -46.05 12.04 -0.24
N PRO A 549 -47.26 12.35 0.27
CA PRO A 549 -48.47 11.60 -0.06
C PRO A 549 -48.88 11.66 -1.55
N ALA A 550 -48.61 12.77 -2.23
CA ALA A 550 -48.93 12.93 -3.65
C ALA A 550 -47.88 12.22 -4.53
N PHE A 551 -46.60 12.33 -4.18
CA PHE A 551 -45.51 11.60 -4.84
C PHE A 551 -45.69 10.09 -4.70
N GLU A 552 -46.11 9.62 -3.52
CA GLU A 552 -46.39 8.21 -3.25
C GLU A 552 -47.44 7.63 -4.20
N ARG A 553 -48.52 8.37 -4.49
CA ARG A 553 -49.54 7.95 -5.47
C ARG A 553 -48.97 7.77 -6.87
N ILE A 554 -48.02 8.63 -7.28
CA ILE A 554 -47.38 8.59 -8.60
C ILE A 554 -46.48 7.36 -8.72
N ILE A 555 -45.71 7.05 -7.68
CA ILE A 555 -44.76 5.92 -7.73
C ILE A 555 -45.40 4.57 -7.43
N ASN A 556 -46.57 4.53 -6.78
CA ASN A 556 -47.22 3.30 -6.33
C ASN A 556 -47.35 2.20 -7.41
N PRO A 557 -47.66 2.51 -8.68
CA PRO A 557 -47.71 1.52 -9.77
C PRO A 557 -46.35 0.87 -10.08
N PHE A 558 -45.24 1.54 -9.75
CA PHE A 558 -43.87 1.12 -10.05
C PHE A 558 -43.14 0.55 -8.82
N LEU A 559 -43.81 0.51 -7.67
CA LEU A 559 -43.25 -0.08 -6.47
C LEU A 559 -43.22 -1.61 -6.62
N PRO A 560 -42.21 -2.28 -6.04
CA PRO A 560 -42.12 -3.73 -6.10
C PRO A 560 -43.36 -4.38 -5.45
N THR A 561 -43.99 -5.29 -6.20
CA THR A 561 -45.15 -6.07 -5.79
C THR A 561 -44.77 -7.49 -5.32
N SER A 562 -43.64 -8.03 -5.78
CA SER A 562 -43.12 -9.36 -5.41
C SER A 562 -41.65 -9.32 -4.95
N SER A 563 -41.25 -10.34 -4.20
CA SER A 563 -39.88 -10.52 -3.69
C SER A 563 -38.85 -10.94 -4.76
N SER A 564 -39.33 -11.29 -5.96
CA SER A 564 -38.56 -11.60 -7.16
C SER A 564 -39.00 -10.70 -8.32
N ILE A 565 -38.05 -10.30 -9.16
CA ILE A 565 -38.33 -9.54 -10.39
C ILE A 565 -38.84 -10.53 -11.44
N ASP A 566 -39.98 -10.25 -12.06
CA ASP A 566 -40.50 -11.02 -13.19
C ASP A 566 -39.67 -10.68 -14.45
N VAL A 567 -38.67 -11.52 -14.72
CA VAL A 567 -37.72 -11.35 -15.83
C VAL A 567 -38.35 -11.71 -17.18
N GLU A 568 -39.47 -12.44 -17.19
CA GLU A 568 -40.11 -12.92 -18.42
C GLU A 568 -41.16 -11.95 -19.00
N SER A 569 -41.55 -10.92 -18.23
CA SER A 569 -42.47 -9.90 -18.75
C SER A 569 -41.83 -9.02 -19.83
N GLU A 570 -42.59 -8.72 -20.88
CA GLU A 570 -42.17 -7.85 -22.00
C GLU A 570 -41.84 -6.40 -21.56
N SER A 571 -42.24 -6.04 -20.33
CA SER A 571 -41.94 -4.76 -19.67
C SER A 571 -40.96 -4.88 -18.49
N ALA A 572 -40.34 -6.04 -18.27
CA ALA A 572 -39.46 -6.33 -17.13
C ALA A 572 -38.32 -5.31 -17.02
N ASN A 573 -37.62 -5.07 -18.12
CA ASN A 573 -36.49 -4.14 -18.17
C ASN A 573 -36.95 -2.67 -17.93
N LYS A 574 -38.13 -2.30 -18.45
CA LYS A 574 -38.72 -0.96 -18.29
C LYS A 574 -39.06 -0.69 -16.81
N ASN A 575 -39.77 -1.62 -16.18
CA ASN A 575 -40.19 -1.50 -14.79
C ASN A 575 -39.01 -1.54 -13.82
N TYR A 576 -38.00 -2.37 -14.12
CA TYR A 576 -36.80 -2.49 -13.30
C TYR A 576 -35.98 -1.19 -13.23
N SER A 577 -35.76 -0.51 -14.37
CA SER A 577 -35.02 0.76 -14.43
C SER A 577 -35.68 1.88 -13.62
N ILE A 578 -37.01 2.01 -13.76
CA ILE A 578 -37.82 2.97 -12.99
C ILE A 578 -37.75 2.62 -11.49
N MET A 579 -37.95 1.35 -11.15
CA MET A 579 -37.92 0.84 -9.78
C MET A 579 -36.58 1.10 -9.07
N GLN A 580 -35.45 0.95 -9.77
CA GLN A 580 -34.11 1.23 -9.24
C GLN A 580 -33.86 2.73 -9.00
N SER A 581 -34.57 3.60 -9.73
CA SER A 581 -34.38 5.05 -9.69
C SER A 581 -35.22 5.74 -8.61
N ILE A 582 -36.33 5.14 -8.18
CA ILE A 582 -37.23 5.67 -7.14
C ILE A 582 -36.50 5.96 -5.81
N PRO A 583 -35.68 5.07 -5.23
CA PRO A 583 -34.96 5.36 -3.98
C PRO A 583 -34.12 6.64 -4.04
N ARG A 584 -33.53 6.93 -5.20
CA ARG A 584 -32.76 8.16 -5.40
C ARG A 584 -33.68 9.38 -5.39
N ALA A 585 -34.84 9.31 -6.04
CA ALA A 585 -35.83 10.38 -6.04
C ALA A 585 -36.41 10.66 -4.64
N LEU A 586 -36.65 9.61 -3.85
CA LEU A 586 -37.16 9.73 -2.48
C LEU A 586 -36.33 10.67 -1.60
N SER A 587 -35.01 10.72 -1.80
CA SER A 587 -34.11 11.61 -1.03
C SER A 587 -34.39 13.11 -1.21
N PHE A 588 -35.16 13.50 -2.23
CA PHE A 588 -35.50 14.89 -2.55
C PHE A 588 -36.90 15.31 -2.07
N VAL A 589 -37.75 14.36 -1.67
CA VAL A 589 -39.13 14.59 -1.28
C VAL A 589 -39.18 15.22 0.12
N ASN A 590 -40.02 16.24 0.30
CA ASN A 590 -40.24 16.89 1.60
C ASN A 590 -41.68 17.43 1.69
N PRO A 591 -42.49 17.03 2.68
CA PRO A 591 -42.24 16.00 3.71
C PRO A 591 -42.02 14.60 3.11
N PRO A 592 -41.30 13.69 3.79
CA PRO A 592 -40.99 12.36 3.25
C PRO A 592 -42.25 11.52 2.99
N VAL A 593 -42.12 10.53 2.10
CA VAL A 593 -43.18 9.53 1.84
C VAL A 593 -43.48 8.67 3.08
N SER A 594 -44.57 7.91 3.05
CA SER A 594 -44.89 6.97 4.12
C SER A 594 -43.78 5.94 4.33
N LEU A 595 -43.65 5.44 5.56
CA LEU A 595 -42.71 4.37 5.88
C LEU A 595 -43.07 3.05 5.18
N ASP A 596 -44.32 2.90 4.72
CA ASP A 596 -44.79 1.73 3.97
C ASP A 596 -44.13 1.61 2.59
N VAL A 597 -43.79 2.74 1.94
CA VAL A 597 -42.98 2.73 0.72
C VAL A 597 -41.62 2.09 0.98
N THR A 598 -41.01 2.38 2.13
CA THR A 598 -39.71 1.81 2.51
C THR A 598 -39.83 0.30 2.75
N LEU A 599 -40.93 -0.18 3.33
CA LEU A 599 -41.18 -1.62 3.54
C LEU A 599 -41.18 -2.40 2.22
N LYS A 600 -41.71 -1.83 1.14
CA LYS A 600 -41.72 -2.49 -0.19
C LYS A 600 -40.31 -2.71 -0.74
N TYR A 601 -39.36 -1.82 -0.44
CA TYR A 601 -37.95 -1.98 -0.81
C TYR A 601 -37.13 -2.84 0.15
N CYS A 602 -37.64 -3.06 1.38
CA CYS A 602 -37.04 -3.94 2.38
C CYS A 602 -37.39 -5.43 2.13
N GLN A 603 -37.31 -5.89 0.88
CA GLN A 603 -37.51 -7.28 0.50
C GLN A 603 -36.20 -7.87 -0.07
N LYS A 604 -35.95 -9.17 0.17
CA LYS A 604 -34.63 -9.85 0.09
C LYS A 604 -33.74 -9.41 -1.08
N ASN A 605 -34.25 -9.35 -2.31
CA ASN A 605 -33.45 -9.10 -3.51
C ASN A 605 -33.40 -7.62 -3.95
N ILE A 606 -34.12 -6.73 -3.26
CA ILE A 606 -34.36 -5.35 -3.71
C ILE A 606 -33.66 -4.31 -2.81
N ILE A 607 -33.33 -4.68 -1.57
CA ILE A 607 -32.75 -3.75 -0.58
C ILE A 607 -31.43 -3.08 -1.03
N GLN A 608 -30.64 -3.75 -1.89
CA GLN A 608 -29.41 -3.15 -2.44
C GLN A 608 -29.70 -1.82 -3.17
N MET A 609 -30.88 -1.67 -3.76
CA MET A 609 -31.33 -0.45 -4.42
C MET A 609 -31.69 0.68 -3.44
N ALA A 610 -32.01 0.36 -2.20
CA ALA A 610 -32.51 1.31 -1.20
C ALA A 610 -31.41 1.91 -0.29
N GLY A 611 -30.16 1.45 -0.40
CA GLY A 611 -29.10 1.76 0.57
C GLY A 611 -28.85 3.27 0.80
N ASN A 612 -28.93 4.10 -0.23
CA ASN A 612 -28.76 5.55 -0.11
C ASN A 612 -29.99 6.24 0.50
N TRP A 613 -31.19 5.79 0.15
CA TRP A 613 -32.45 6.30 0.70
C TRP A 613 -32.56 6.05 2.20
N ILE A 614 -32.22 4.83 2.65
CA ILE A 614 -32.31 4.42 4.05
C ILE A 614 -31.52 5.37 4.98
N LYS A 615 -30.37 5.90 4.52
CA LYS A 615 -29.60 6.90 5.29
C LYS A 615 -30.29 8.26 5.37
N VAL A 616 -30.97 8.68 4.30
CA VAL A 616 -31.70 9.96 4.24
C VAL A 616 -32.99 9.89 5.05
N LEU A 617 -33.67 8.74 5.05
CA LEU A 617 -34.83 8.45 5.89
C LEU A 617 -34.55 8.80 7.36
N ALA A 618 -33.40 8.36 7.88
CA ALA A 618 -32.99 8.61 9.26
C ALA A 618 -32.84 10.11 9.62
N LEU A 619 -32.59 10.97 8.64
CA LEU A 619 -32.44 12.41 8.84
C LEU A 619 -33.75 13.19 8.68
N GLN A 620 -34.73 12.63 7.97
CA GLN A 620 -35.95 13.33 7.58
C GLN A 620 -37.19 12.86 8.36
N THR A 621 -37.15 11.68 8.97
CA THR A 621 -38.26 11.15 9.79
C THR A 621 -38.11 11.58 11.25
N PRO A 622 -39.17 12.10 11.90
CA PRO A 622 -39.20 12.36 13.34
C PRO A 622 -38.83 11.12 14.17
N VAL A 623 -38.03 11.32 15.23
CA VAL A 623 -37.46 10.22 16.05
C VAL A 623 -38.55 9.34 16.67
N ASP A 624 -39.66 9.94 17.11
CA ASP A 624 -40.83 9.26 17.69
C ASP A 624 -41.47 8.24 16.74
N LYS A 625 -41.38 8.47 15.42
CA LYS A 625 -41.87 7.54 14.39
C LYS A 625 -40.78 6.59 13.89
N LEU A 626 -39.54 7.08 13.82
CA LEU A 626 -38.39 6.33 13.31
C LEU A 626 -38.01 5.17 14.23
N ILE A 627 -38.03 5.38 15.55
CA ILE A 627 -37.61 4.37 16.53
C ILE A 627 -38.51 3.12 16.49
N PRO A 628 -39.85 3.22 16.64
CA PRO A 628 -40.73 2.04 16.53
C PRO A 628 -40.60 1.33 15.17
N PHE A 629 -40.43 2.09 14.09
CA PHE A 629 -40.26 1.53 12.75
C PHE A 629 -38.95 0.74 12.61
N THR A 630 -37.83 1.29 13.10
CA THR A 630 -36.54 0.60 13.05
C THR A 630 -36.58 -0.70 13.85
N ILE A 631 -37.17 -0.70 15.06
CA ILE A 631 -37.31 -1.90 15.91
C ILE A 631 -38.08 -3.00 15.16
N LYS A 632 -39.23 -2.66 14.54
CA LYS A 632 -40.01 -3.60 13.73
C LYS A 632 -39.21 -4.24 12.59
N LEU A 633 -38.21 -3.54 12.06
CA LEU A 633 -37.39 -3.99 10.94
C LEU A 633 -36.11 -4.71 11.33
N MET A 634 -35.76 -4.76 12.62
CA MET A 634 -34.61 -5.53 13.08
C MET A 634 -34.86 -7.04 13.01
N ASP A 635 -36.11 -7.49 13.07
CA ASP A 635 -36.49 -8.91 12.98
C ASP A 635 -36.60 -9.43 11.53
N GLN A 636 -36.25 -8.59 10.55
CA GLN A 636 -36.26 -8.94 9.12
C GLN A 636 -34.98 -9.67 8.69
N PRO A 637 -34.90 -10.23 7.47
CA PRO A 637 -33.68 -10.85 6.96
C PRO A 637 -32.43 -9.99 7.19
N VAL A 638 -31.30 -10.66 7.42
CA VAL A 638 -30.02 -10.09 7.88
C VAL A 638 -29.58 -8.83 7.14
N SER A 639 -29.73 -8.79 5.81
CA SER A 639 -29.36 -7.63 4.99
C SER A 639 -30.13 -6.37 5.42
N ILE A 640 -31.42 -6.52 5.74
CA ILE A 640 -32.32 -5.46 6.20
C ILE A 640 -31.98 -5.09 7.64
N SER A 641 -31.93 -6.08 8.53
CA SER A 641 -31.68 -5.87 9.96
C SER A 641 -30.42 -5.05 10.22
N LYS A 642 -29.29 -5.34 9.53
CA LYS A 642 -28.04 -4.58 9.65
C LYS A 642 -28.21 -3.08 9.40
N HIS A 643 -29.00 -2.69 8.40
CA HIS A 643 -29.20 -1.29 8.06
C HIS A 643 -29.99 -0.57 9.14
N PHE A 644 -31.06 -1.19 9.63
CA PHE A 644 -31.94 -0.58 10.64
C PHE A 644 -31.34 -0.57 12.04
N ILE A 645 -30.49 -1.55 12.41
CA ILE A 645 -29.67 -1.48 13.63
C ILE A 645 -28.75 -0.25 13.60
N ARG A 646 -28.07 0.01 12.48
CA ARG A 646 -27.17 1.18 12.36
C ARG A 646 -27.92 2.50 12.50
N ILE A 647 -29.11 2.60 11.90
CA ILE A 647 -29.96 3.79 12.01
C ILE A 647 -30.43 3.98 13.44
N PHE A 648 -30.96 2.93 14.06
CA PHE A 648 -31.44 2.98 15.44
C PHE A 648 -30.35 3.44 16.38
N VAL A 649 -29.15 2.86 16.31
CA VAL A 649 -28.01 3.27 17.16
C VAL A 649 -27.59 4.73 16.92
N THR A 650 -27.88 5.29 15.75
CA THR A 650 -27.59 6.70 15.46
C THR A 650 -28.66 7.63 16.02
N ALA A 651 -29.93 7.22 16.00
CA ALA A 651 -31.08 8.05 16.37
C ALA A 651 -31.52 7.93 17.85
N ALA A 652 -31.37 6.74 18.44
CA ALA A 652 -31.90 6.43 19.77
C ALA A 652 -31.11 7.08 20.91
N ASN A 653 -31.79 7.36 22.03
CA ASN A 653 -31.11 7.85 23.23
C ASN A 653 -30.29 6.74 23.90
N ILE A 654 -29.45 7.09 24.89
CA ILE A 654 -28.51 6.12 25.49
C ILE A 654 -29.22 4.94 26.19
N ASN A 655 -30.38 5.18 26.82
CA ASN A 655 -31.13 4.17 27.56
C ASN A 655 -31.84 3.19 26.61
N GLU A 656 -32.46 3.72 25.55
CA GLU A 656 -33.07 2.91 24.49
C GLU A 656 -32.04 2.08 23.73
N ARG A 657 -30.87 2.68 23.43
CA ARG A 657 -29.76 1.95 22.82
C ARG A 657 -29.32 0.79 23.67
N HIS A 658 -29.16 1.03 24.97
CA HIS A 658 -28.73 0.00 25.91
C HIS A 658 -29.70 -1.19 25.94
N SER A 659 -31.00 -0.94 26.13
CA SER A 659 -31.99 -2.00 26.25
C SER A 659 -32.13 -2.83 24.96
N VAL A 660 -32.18 -2.17 23.79
CA VAL A 660 -32.35 -2.85 22.50
C VAL A 660 -31.10 -3.62 22.09
N LEU A 661 -29.90 -3.04 22.24
CA LEU A 661 -28.66 -3.74 21.91
C LEU A 661 -28.45 -4.96 22.81
N MET A 662 -28.81 -4.88 24.09
CA MET A 662 -28.79 -6.03 24.99
C MET A 662 -29.77 -7.12 24.59
N ASN A 663 -31.01 -6.74 24.26
CA ASN A 663 -31.99 -7.71 23.82
C ASN A 663 -31.51 -8.44 22.56
N LEU A 664 -31.03 -7.68 21.56
CA LEU A 664 -30.46 -8.24 20.34
C LEU A 664 -29.28 -9.17 20.63
N TRP A 665 -28.37 -8.79 21.53
CA TRP A 665 -27.24 -9.65 21.89
C TRP A 665 -27.66 -11.00 22.47
N ARG A 666 -28.69 -11.00 23.32
CA ARG A 666 -29.21 -12.20 23.99
C ARG A 666 -30.01 -13.11 23.06
N THR A 667 -30.75 -12.56 22.11
CA THR A 667 -31.70 -13.32 21.28
C THR A 667 -31.17 -13.66 19.89
N GLU A 668 -30.26 -12.86 19.33
CA GLU A 668 -29.78 -13.03 17.97
C GLU A 668 -28.81 -14.20 17.84
N LYS A 669 -29.03 -15.01 16.80
CA LYS A 669 -28.21 -16.18 16.45
C LYS A 669 -27.39 -15.95 15.19
N HIS A 670 -27.75 -14.96 14.37
CA HIS A 670 -27.06 -14.69 13.13
C HIS A 670 -25.72 -13.96 13.36
N LEU A 671 -24.60 -14.65 13.07
CA LEU A 671 -23.23 -14.22 13.39
C LEU A 671 -22.90 -12.80 12.94
N THR A 672 -23.31 -12.41 11.75
CA THR A 672 -22.98 -11.07 11.24
C THR A 672 -23.85 -9.94 11.84
N ILE A 673 -25.01 -10.26 12.42
CA ILE A 673 -25.79 -9.31 13.22
C ILE A 673 -25.18 -9.21 14.62
N ARG A 674 -24.87 -10.36 15.24
CA ARG A 674 -24.16 -10.41 16.53
C ARG A 674 -22.88 -9.58 16.49
N THR A 675 -22.06 -9.75 15.45
CA THR A 675 -20.82 -8.96 15.27
C THR A 675 -21.09 -7.47 15.14
N LEU A 676 -22.12 -7.06 14.37
CA LEU A 676 -22.51 -5.66 14.25
C LEU A 676 -22.93 -5.08 15.61
N VAL A 677 -23.77 -5.80 16.36
CA VAL A 677 -24.25 -5.42 17.70
C VAL A 677 -23.07 -5.28 18.65
N PHE A 678 -22.17 -6.27 18.67
CA PHE A 678 -20.94 -6.26 19.47
C PHE A 678 -20.10 -5.01 19.20
N ASN A 679 -19.83 -4.71 17.93
CA ASN A 679 -19.04 -3.53 17.55
C ASN A 679 -19.71 -2.22 17.98
N LYS A 680 -21.05 -2.13 17.90
CA LYS A 680 -21.79 -0.95 18.37
C LYS A 680 -21.74 -0.79 19.90
N ILE A 681 -21.77 -1.89 20.63
CA ILE A 681 -21.62 -1.89 22.08
C ILE A 681 -20.19 -1.45 22.47
N PHE A 682 -19.18 -2.03 21.81
CA PHE A 682 -17.78 -1.66 22.02
C PHE A 682 -17.51 -0.17 21.72
N ASP A 683 -17.99 0.33 20.57
CA ASP A 683 -17.89 1.74 20.19
C ASP A 683 -18.56 2.65 21.22
N SER A 684 -19.72 2.24 21.77
CA SER A 684 -20.43 2.99 22.80
C SER A 684 -19.63 3.10 24.09
N PHE A 685 -18.98 2.01 24.53
CA PHE A 685 -18.13 2.02 25.71
C PHE A 685 -16.88 2.88 25.51
N VAL A 686 -16.20 2.76 24.37
CA VAL A 686 -15.01 3.58 24.06
C VAL A 686 -15.35 5.08 23.99
N THR A 687 -16.51 5.42 23.42
CA THR A 687 -16.91 6.83 23.22
C THR A 687 -17.39 7.49 24.52
N ASN A 688 -18.08 6.75 25.38
CA ASN A 688 -18.58 7.26 26.66
C ASN A 688 -18.42 6.20 27.77
N PRO A 689 -17.20 6.02 28.29
CA PRO A 689 -16.95 5.01 29.31
C PRO A 689 -17.68 5.36 30.61
N SER A 690 -18.53 4.44 31.04
CA SER A 690 -19.33 4.53 32.26
C SER A 690 -19.60 3.13 32.81
N HIS A 691 -20.00 3.05 34.07
CA HIS A 691 -20.39 1.79 34.69
C HIS A 691 -21.46 1.03 33.86
N ASN A 692 -22.48 1.73 33.35
CA ASN A 692 -23.54 1.12 32.55
C ASN A 692 -23.01 0.56 31.22
N THR A 693 -22.21 1.34 30.47
CA THR A 693 -21.62 0.86 29.21
C THR A 693 -20.58 -0.24 29.41
N TRP A 694 -19.93 -0.26 30.59
CA TRP A 694 -19.04 -1.35 30.97
C TRP A 694 -19.84 -2.63 31.21
N LEU A 695 -20.90 -2.60 32.03
CA LEU A 695 -21.76 -3.76 32.28
C LEU A 695 -22.32 -4.35 30.98
N LEU A 696 -22.74 -3.48 30.06
CA LEU A 696 -23.19 -3.83 28.72
C LEU A 696 -22.12 -4.62 27.95
N LEU A 697 -20.92 -4.04 27.80
CA LEU A 697 -19.80 -4.69 27.11
C LEU A 697 -19.37 -5.98 27.81
N ASN A 698 -19.39 -5.97 29.14
CA ASN A 698 -19.01 -7.08 30.00
C ASN A 698 -19.88 -8.31 29.77
N GLU A 699 -21.22 -8.13 29.78
CA GLU A 699 -22.15 -9.20 29.47
C GLU A 699 -22.00 -9.68 28.02
N CYS A 700 -21.67 -8.77 27.10
CA CYS A 700 -21.41 -9.14 25.71
C CYS A 700 -20.19 -10.05 25.57
N ILE A 701 -19.09 -9.72 26.26
CA ILE A 701 -17.89 -10.56 26.26
C ILE A 701 -18.20 -11.95 26.84
N ASP A 702 -18.94 -12.02 27.95
CA ASP A 702 -19.29 -13.30 28.58
C ASP A 702 -20.17 -14.18 27.67
N GLY A 703 -21.01 -13.55 26.84
CA GLY A 703 -21.88 -14.18 25.86
C GLY A 703 -21.24 -14.50 24.51
N LEU A 704 -19.94 -14.24 24.31
CA LEU A 704 -19.22 -14.63 23.10
C LEU A 704 -19.14 -16.16 22.96
N THR A 705 -19.29 -16.62 21.72
CA THR A 705 -19.22 -18.03 21.34
C THR A 705 -18.08 -18.30 20.36
N ALA A 706 -17.80 -19.59 20.13
CA ALA A 706 -16.79 -20.03 19.18
C ALA A 706 -16.99 -19.52 17.74
N ASP A 707 -18.24 -19.26 17.36
CA ASP A 707 -18.61 -18.80 16.03
C ASP A 707 -18.41 -17.28 15.84
N ASP A 708 -18.22 -16.52 16.93
CA ASP A 708 -18.09 -15.05 16.93
C ASP A 708 -16.64 -14.57 16.64
N LYS A 709 -15.95 -15.20 15.66
CA LYS A 709 -14.52 -14.94 15.34
C LYS A 709 -14.20 -13.47 15.06
N GLU A 710 -15.06 -12.76 14.33
CA GLU A 710 -14.86 -11.34 13.99
C GLU A 710 -14.95 -10.44 15.24
N GLY A 711 -15.85 -10.76 16.17
CA GLY A 711 -15.92 -10.10 17.48
C GLY A 711 -14.64 -10.28 18.28
N LEU A 712 -14.06 -11.49 18.27
CA LEU A 712 -12.79 -11.81 18.95
C LEU A 712 -11.58 -11.03 18.39
N SER A 713 -11.57 -10.75 17.09
CA SER A 713 -10.54 -9.91 16.50
C SER A 713 -10.58 -8.46 17.04
N THR A 714 -11.79 -7.94 17.26
CA THR A 714 -12.05 -6.55 17.67
C THR A 714 -11.68 -6.29 19.13
N ILE A 715 -11.85 -7.28 20.02
CA ILE A 715 -11.70 -7.08 21.47
C ILE A 715 -10.26 -6.86 21.95
N CYS A 716 -9.21 -7.41 21.35
CA CYS A 716 -7.86 -7.10 21.86
C CYS A 716 -7.30 -5.74 21.39
N CYS A 717 -8.16 -4.77 21.04
CA CYS A 717 -7.79 -3.36 20.83
C CYS A 717 -7.66 -2.61 22.17
N LEU A 718 -6.62 -2.92 22.94
CA LEU A 718 -6.43 -2.41 24.31
C LEU A 718 -6.25 -0.88 24.38
N LYS A 719 -5.67 -0.26 23.33
CA LYS A 719 -5.34 1.18 23.28
C LYS A 719 -6.52 2.11 23.56
N LYS A 720 -7.75 1.68 23.28
CA LYS A 720 -8.98 2.48 23.41
C LYS A 720 -9.66 2.36 24.78
N ILE A 721 -9.28 1.39 25.61
CA ILE A 721 -9.97 1.06 26.86
C ILE A 721 -9.49 1.96 27.99
N PRO A 722 -10.32 2.68 28.75
CA PRO A 722 -9.82 3.55 29.82
C PRO A 722 -9.04 2.80 30.91
N ASN A 723 -8.12 3.49 31.59
CA ASN A 723 -7.24 2.90 32.61
C ASN A 723 -8.04 2.22 33.74
N GLU A 724 -9.18 2.78 34.13
CA GLU A 724 -10.04 2.23 35.20
C GLU A 724 -10.60 0.83 34.88
N TYR A 725 -10.74 0.49 33.60
CA TYR A 725 -11.37 -0.77 33.15
C TYR A 725 -10.38 -1.76 32.56
N ILE A 726 -9.16 -1.35 32.23
CA ILE A 726 -8.22 -2.15 31.43
C ILE A 726 -7.85 -3.49 32.10
N VAL A 727 -7.62 -3.50 33.40
CA VAL A 727 -7.23 -4.72 34.14
C VAL A 727 -8.35 -5.76 34.07
N ASN A 728 -9.58 -5.34 34.40
CA ASN A 728 -10.75 -6.20 34.36
C ASN A 728 -11.07 -6.67 32.93
N TYR A 729 -10.84 -5.80 31.95
CA TYR A 729 -11.00 -6.13 30.55
C TYR A 729 -10.04 -7.22 30.11
N VAL A 730 -8.74 -7.07 30.36
CA VAL A 730 -7.71 -8.05 29.96
C VAL A 730 -7.91 -9.37 30.69
N ARG A 731 -8.25 -9.36 31.99
CA ARG A 731 -8.65 -10.57 32.74
C ARG A 731 -9.77 -11.34 32.03
N LYS A 732 -10.80 -10.63 31.57
CA LYS A 732 -11.92 -11.25 30.85
C LYS A 732 -11.52 -11.81 29.49
N LEU A 733 -10.60 -11.17 28.79
CA LEU A 733 -10.07 -11.70 27.54
C LEU A 733 -9.29 -13.00 27.75
N PHE A 734 -8.45 -13.08 28.78
CA PHE A 734 -7.80 -14.37 29.11
C PHE A 734 -8.84 -15.43 29.48
N ALA A 735 -9.82 -15.09 30.34
CA ALA A 735 -10.85 -16.04 30.75
C ALA A 735 -11.69 -16.59 29.57
N ILE A 736 -12.08 -15.75 28.61
CA ILE A 736 -12.86 -16.19 27.45
C ILE A 736 -12.01 -17.06 26.50
N LEU A 737 -10.73 -16.71 26.29
CA LEU A 737 -9.83 -17.48 25.44
C LEU A 737 -9.54 -18.87 26.05
N THR A 738 -9.31 -18.94 27.37
CA THR A 738 -9.15 -20.21 28.11
C THR A 738 -10.43 -21.06 28.06
N LYS A 739 -11.61 -20.43 28.18
CA LYS A 739 -12.90 -21.12 28.01
C LYS A 739 -13.01 -21.76 26.62
N PHE A 740 -12.58 -21.06 25.58
CA PHE A 740 -12.62 -21.57 24.21
C PHE A 740 -11.59 -22.65 23.95
N GLN A 741 -10.40 -22.55 24.53
CA GLN A 741 -9.39 -23.60 24.44
C GLN A 741 -9.91 -24.94 24.98
N ARG A 742 -10.70 -24.93 26.06
CA ARG A 742 -11.32 -26.14 26.61
C ARG A 742 -12.41 -26.75 25.73
N LEU A 743 -12.95 -26.00 24.77
CA LEU A 743 -14.04 -26.41 23.88
C LEU A 743 -13.52 -26.93 22.53
N ASN A 744 -12.26 -27.41 22.47
CA ASN A 744 -11.41 -27.86 21.34
C ASN A 744 -12.07 -28.28 20.00
N ASP A 745 -13.31 -28.76 19.98
CA ASP A 745 -14.02 -29.23 18.79
C ASP A 745 -14.59 -28.12 17.88
N LYS A 746 -14.58 -26.85 18.29
CA LYS A 746 -15.27 -25.75 17.56
C LYS A 746 -14.40 -24.59 17.07
N ILE A 747 -13.20 -24.41 17.61
CA ILE A 747 -12.29 -23.32 17.22
C ILE A 747 -10.92 -23.91 16.94
N ASP A 748 -10.33 -23.43 15.85
CA ASP A 748 -8.93 -23.65 15.53
C ASP A 748 -8.03 -23.19 16.69
N PRO A 749 -7.24 -24.10 17.31
CA PRO A 749 -6.31 -23.74 18.38
C PRO A 749 -5.35 -22.61 17.98
N GLU A 750 -4.87 -22.56 16.73
CA GLU A 750 -3.96 -21.51 16.26
C GLU A 750 -4.60 -20.12 16.36
N PHE A 751 -5.90 -20.02 16.09
CA PHE A 751 -6.64 -18.77 16.25
C PHE A 751 -6.63 -18.30 17.71
N ILE A 752 -6.81 -19.20 18.68
CA ILE A 752 -6.78 -18.88 20.10
C ILE A 752 -5.36 -18.45 20.51
N TRP A 753 -4.35 -19.19 20.09
CA TRP A 753 -2.95 -18.90 20.37
C TRP A 753 -2.50 -17.54 19.86
N SER A 754 -2.90 -17.17 18.64
CA SER A 754 -2.59 -15.84 18.10
C SER A 754 -3.16 -14.69 18.96
N HIS A 755 -4.32 -14.88 19.58
CA HIS A 755 -4.94 -13.87 20.45
C HIS A 755 -4.27 -13.82 21.83
N ILE A 756 -3.90 -14.97 22.40
CA ILE A 756 -3.13 -15.04 23.64
C ILE A 756 -1.76 -14.38 23.45
N VAL A 757 -1.06 -14.69 22.35
CA VAL A 757 0.22 -14.04 21.98
C VAL A 757 0.06 -12.53 21.93
N ARG A 758 -1.00 -12.01 21.29
CA ARG A 758 -1.27 -10.57 21.22
C ARG A 758 -1.50 -9.93 22.60
N LEU A 759 -2.08 -10.66 23.56
CA LEU A 759 -2.25 -10.19 24.93
C LEU A 759 -0.93 -10.24 25.71
N LEU A 760 -0.10 -11.27 25.52
CA LEU A 760 1.22 -11.39 26.15
C LEU A 760 2.23 -10.38 25.56
N GLN A 761 2.01 -9.90 24.33
CA GLN A 761 2.82 -8.85 23.70
C GLN A 761 2.22 -7.45 23.86
N LEU A 762 1.45 -7.22 24.93
CA LEU A 762 0.88 -5.90 25.19
C LEU A 762 1.96 -4.84 25.49
N GLU A 763 1.63 -3.58 25.23
CA GLU A 763 2.54 -2.46 25.44
C GLU A 763 2.82 -2.23 26.94
N SER A 764 4.08 -1.92 27.30
CA SER A 764 4.51 -1.73 28.68
C SER A 764 3.72 -0.64 29.43
N ASN A 765 3.23 0.39 28.72
CA ASN A 765 2.38 1.45 29.26
C ASN A 765 0.97 0.97 29.69
N ILE A 766 0.54 -0.20 29.22
CA ILE A 766 -0.67 -0.89 29.67
C ILE A 766 -0.32 -1.84 30.80
N ALA A 767 0.79 -2.58 30.67
CA ALA A 767 1.24 -3.54 31.67
C ALA A 767 1.41 -2.91 33.05
N VAL A 768 1.96 -1.69 33.12
CA VAL A 768 2.22 -0.98 34.38
C VAL A 768 0.96 -0.69 35.21
N LEU A 769 -0.22 -0.75 34.58
CA LEU A 769 -1.52 -0.57 35.24
C LEU A 769 -2.00 -1.84 35.95
N PHE A 770 -1.33 -2.98 35.74
CA PHE A 770 -1.77 -4.25 36.29
C PHE A 770 -1.29 -4.39 37.74
N PRO A 771 -2.14 -4.92 38.64
CA PRO A 771 -1.71 -5.27 39.98
C PRO A 771 -0.73 -6.45 39.94
N GLU A 772 0.13 -6.54 40.95
CA GLU A 772 1.21 -7.54 41.01
C GLU A 772 0.67 -8.96 40.90
N GLU A 773 -0.42 -9.24 41.61
CA GLU A 773 -1.07 -10.55 41.62
C GLU A 773 -1.52 -10.97 40.22
N PHE A 774 -1.90 -10.02 39.36
CA PHE A 774 -2.34 -10.33 38.01
C PHE A 774 -1.16 -10.65 37.08
N HIS A 775 -0.03 -9.96 37.22
CA HIS A 775 1.19 -10.35 36.50
C HIS A 775 1.63 -11.77 36.89
N GLN A 776 1.60 -12.07 38.19
CA GLN A 776 1.97 -13.38 38.72
C GLN A 776 1.04 -14.48 38.21
N GLU A 777 -0.27 -14.23 38.12
CA GLU A 777 -1.25 -15.14 37.53
C GLU A 777 -0.94 -15.45 36.06
N ILE A 778 -0.64 -14.42 35.25
CA ILE A 778 -0.29 -14.58 33.83
C ILE A 778 0.98 -15.42 33.68
N LEU A 779 2.04 -15.10 34.44
CA LEU A 779 3.31 -15.82 34.36
C LEU A 779 3.16 -17.28 34.82
N LYS A 780 2.48 -17.55 35.93
CA LYS A 780 2.17 -18.93 36.38
C LYS A 780 1.33 -19.73 35.38
N THR A 781 0.59 -19.06 34.51
CA THR A 781 -0.26 -19.74 33.52
C THR A 781 0.51 -20.02 32.23
N TYR A 782 1.29 -19.05 31.74
CA TYR A 782 1.84 -19.11 30.38
C TYR A 782 3.37 -19.28 30.31
N PHE A 783 4.11 -18.93 31.37
CA PHE A 783 5.57 -19.08 31.39
C PHE A 783 6.01 -20.46 31.89
N THR A 784 5.24 -21.08 32.79
CA THR A 784 5.58 -22.39 33.38
C THR A 784 4.97 -23.59 32.66
N ASP A 785 4.01 -23.39 31.77
CA ASP A 785 3.38 -24.49 31.04
C ASP A 785 4.14 -24.81 29.74
N MET A 786 5.00 -25.83 29.82
CA MET A 786 5.82 -26.31 28.71
C MET A 786 5.04 -27.10 27.64
N SER A 787 3.77 -27.41 27.88
CA SER A 787 2.91 -28.05 26.89
C SER A 787 2.31 -27.06 25.88
N LEU A 788 2.47 -25.76 26.12
CA LEU A 788 1.99 -24.72 25.23
C LEU A 788 2.83 -24.62 23.95
N PRO A 789 2.24 -24.20 22.82
CA PRO A 789 2.99 -23.96 21.59
C PRO A 789 4.14 -22.97 21.78
N SER A 790 5.23 -23.18 21.05
CA SER A 790 6.44 -22.35 21.12
C SER A 790 6.18 -20.85 20.92
N CYS A 791 5.21 -20.47 20.07
CA CYS A 791 4.83 -19.08 19.88
C CYS A 791 4.24 -18.43 21.15
N VAL A 792 3.48 -19.18 21.95
CA VAL A 792 2.91 -18.71 23.22
C VAL A 792 3.99 -18.63 24.29
N SER A 793 4.86 -19.64 24.37
CA SER A 793 6.00 -19.65 25.29
C SER A 793 6.95 -18.47 25.04
N ASN A 794 7.31 -18.20 23.79
CA ASN A 794 8.12 -17.03 23.41
C ASN A 794 7.41 -15.72 23.76
N ALA A 795 6.09 -15.64 23.56
CA ALA A 795 5.33 -14.45 23.96
C ALA A 795 5.27 -14.27 25.48
N ALA A 796 5.25 -15.36 26.27
CA ALA A 796 5.32 -15.30 27.73
C ALA A 796 6.70 -14.83 28.22
N GLN A 797 7.80 -15.25 27.56
CA GLN A 797 9.15 -14.72 27.81
C GLN A 797 9.23 -13.22 27.50
N TYR A 798 8.66 -12.80 26.36
CA TYR A 798 8.54 -11.39 26.01
C TYR A 798 7.74 -10.61 27.06
N TYR A 799 6.63 -11.16 27.57
CA TYR A 799 5.83 -10.54 28.63
C TYR A 799 6.63 -10.39 29.94
N LEU A 800 7.33 -11.45 30.35
CA LEU A 800 8.21 -11.43 31.51
C LEU A 800 9.21 -10.26 31.42
N ILE A 801 9.86 -10.09 30.28
CA ILE A 801 10.87 -9.03 30.12
C ILE A 801 10.21 -7.65 30.00
N ASN A 802 9.33 -7.46 29.01
CA ASN A 802 8.86 -6.13 28.61
C ASN A 802 7.69 -5.60 29.43
N ALA A 803 6.83 -6.47 29.93
CA ALA A 803 5.64 -6.09 30.69
C ALA A 803 5.83 -6.23 32.21
N TYR A 804 6.75 -7.11 32.65
CA TYR A 804 6.99 -7.36 34.09
C TYR A 804 8.33 -6.81 34.60
N ILE A 805 9.47 -7.16 34.02
CA ILE A 805 10.77 -6.73 34.57
C ILE A 805 11.12 -5.28 34.21
N ASN A 806 11.08 -4.91 32.93
CA ASN A 806 11.50 -3.59 32.44
C ASN A 806 10.77 -2.40 33.13
N PRO A 807 9.44 -2.41 33.32
CA PRO A 807 8.74 -1.25 33.88
C PRO A 807 8.88 -1.06 35.40
N SER A 808 9.75 -1.80 36.10
CA SER A 808 9.66 -1.97 37.57
C SER A 808 10.97 -1.81 38.32
N MET A 809 11.68 -0.71 38.07
CA MET A 809 12.88 -0.36 38.84
C MET A 809 12.68 -0.42 40.36
N GLU A 810 11.56 0.10 40.87
CA GLU A 810 11.27 0.12 42.32
C GLU A 810 10.89 -1.25 42.91
N LYS A 811 10.44 -2.20 42.08
CA LYS A 811 9.99 -3.53 42.49
C LYS A 811 10.87 -4.65 41.95
N LEU A 812 12.04 -4.30 41.39
CA LEU A 812 12.87 -5.22 40.63
C LEU A 812 13.26 -6.44 41.46
N GLU A 813 13.68 -6.23 42.70
CA GLU A 813 14.12 -7.31 43.60
C GLU A 813 13.01 -8.33 43.87
N SER A 814 11.80 -7.88 44.22
CA SER A 814 10.68 -8.80 44.49
C SER A 814 10.21 -9.52 43.23
N ARG A 815 10.21 -8.85 42.07
CA ARG A 815 9.87 -9.46 40.77
C ARG A 815 10.90 -10.48 40.32
N LEU A 816 12.19 -10.21 40.51
CA LEU A 816 13.27 -11.15 40.24
C LEU A 816 13.22 -12.36 41.17
N SER A 817 12.88 -12.16 42.45
CA SER A 817 12.66 -13.27 43.40
C SER A 817 11.51 -14.17 42.93
N PHE A 818 10.37 -13.58 42.56
CA PHE A 818 9.23 -14.34 42.05
C PHE A 818 9.56 -15.08 40.74
N TYR A 819 10.25 -14.42 39.80
CA TYR A 819 10.75 -15.06 38.59
C TYR A 819 11.67 -16.25 38.92
N SER A 820 12.60 -16.07 39.85
CA SER A 820 13.56 -17.11 40.26
C SER A 820 12.82 -18.36 40.76
N GLU A 821 11.78 -18.18 41.58
CA GLU A 821 10.94 -19.29 42.04
C GLU A 821 10.29 -20.06 40.89
N LEU A 822 9.67 -19.36 39.94
CA LEU A 822 9.04 -19.99 38.76
C LEU A 822 10.07 -20.70 37.89
N PHE A 823 11.23 -20.07 37.67
CA PHE A 823 12.29 -20.63 36.84
C PHE A 823 12.89 -21.89 37.47
N ILE A 824 13.16 -21.88 38.79
CA ILE A 824 13.64 -23.04 39.54
C ILE A 824 12.65 -24.20 39.47
N ASP A 825 11.35 -23.92 39.65
CA ASP A 825 10.31 -24.94 39.57
C ASP A 825 10.27 -25.60 38.18
N ASN A 826 10.35 -24.77 37.12
CA ASN A 826 10.41 -25.25 35.73
C ASN A 826 11.63 -26.15 35.49
N LEU A 827 12.82 -25.73 35.94
CA LEU A 827 14.04 -26.53 35.80
C LEU A 827 13.96 -27.86 36.55
N LYS A 828 13.39 -27.87 37.77
CA LYS A 828 13.27 -29.11 38.56
C LYS A 828 12.31 -30.11 37.92
N ASN A 829 11.22 -29.61 37.35
CA ASN A 829 10.09 -30.46 36.95
C ASN A 829 10.07 -30.78 35.44
N GLN A 830 10.72 -29.98 34.58
CA GLN A 830 10.59 -30.08 33.13
C GLN A 830 11.92 -30.22 32.36
N TRP A 831 13.07 -30.14 33.04
CA TRP A 831 14.37 -30.29 32.39
C TRP A 831 14.58 -31.69 31.80
N ASP A 832 15.09 -31.76 30.57
CA ASP A 832 15.28 -33.00 29.80
C ASP A 832 13.99 -33.84 29.59
N ILE A 833 12.81 -33.24 29.78
CA ILE A 833 11.54 -33.84 29.40
C ILE A 833 11.25 -33.52 27.92
N PRO A 834 11.13 -34.53 27.05
CA PRO A 834 10.84 -34.31 25.64
C PRO A 834 9.37 -33.93 25.42
N ASP A 835 9.11 -33.18 24.35
CA ASP A 835 7.74 -32.87 23.92
C ASP A 835 6.98 -34.16 23.58
N PRO A 836 5.73 -34.33 24.04
CA PRO A 836 4.94 -35.53 23.76
C PRO A 836 4.68 -35.82 22.28
N LEU A 837 4.64 -34.78 21.44
CA LEU A 837 4.41 -34.85 20.00
C LEU A 837 5.72 -34.80 19.21
N GLU A 838 6.75 -34.13 19.74
CA GLU A 838 8.07 -33.99 19.12
C GLU A 838 9.20 -34.51 20.03
N PRO A 839 9.49 -35.82 20.05
CA PRO A 839 10.42 -36.43 21.01
C PRO A 839 11.87 -35.91 20.97
N ASN A 840 12.25 -35.20 19.90
CA ASN A 840 13.57 -34.59 19.73
C ASN A 840 13.64 -33.15 20.25
N VAL A 841 12.52 -32.58 20.69
CA VAL A 841 12.41 -31.23 21.22
C VAL A 841 12.29 -31.31 22.74
N PHE A 842 13.08 -30.51 23.43
CA PHE A 842 13.08 -30.40 24.89
C PHE A 842 12.65 -28.98 25.25
N PRO A 843 11.34 -28.73 25.48
CA PRO A 843 10.79 -27.37 25.58
C PRO A 843 11.44 -26.52 26.68
N ALA A 844 11.70 -27.11 27.86
CA ALA A 844 12.36 -26.41 28.95
C ALA A 844 13.80 -25.99 28.59
N ASN A 845 14.56 -26.90 27.96
CA ASN A 845 15.93 -26.61 27.53
C ASN A 845 15.93 -25.52 26.44
N TYR A 846 14.97 -25.55 25.53
CA TYR A 846 14.80 -24.51 24.50
C TYR A 846 14.44 -23.16 25.10
N MET A 847 13.49 -23.11 26.05
CA MET A 847 13.10 -21.88 26.75
C MET A 847 14.30 -21.22 27.46
N VAL A 848 15.17 -22.02 28.06
CA VAL A 848 16.42 -21.53 28.69
C VAL A 848 17.37 -20.92 27.66
N ASP A 849 17.51 -21.51 26.46
CA ASP A 849 18.33 -20.94 25.39
C ASP A 849 17.80 -19.57 24.94
N THR A 850 16.49 -19.48 24.68
CA THR A 850 15.86 -18.27 24.15
C THR A 850 15.80 -17.16 25.18
N LEU A 851 15.52 -17.47 26.45
CA LEU A 851 15.35 -16.45 27.50
C LEU A 851 16.60 -15.57 27.66
N MET A 852 17.79 -16.16 27.57
CA MET A 852 19.03 -15.38 27.67
C MET A 852 19.27 -14.48 26.47
N ILE A 853 18.93 -14.95 25.28
CA ILE A 853 18.99 -14.12 24.07
C ILE A 853 18.03 -12.95 24.23
N ASP A 854 16.81 -13.22 24.69
CA ASP A 854 15.80 -12.19 24.91
C ASP A 854 16.21 -11.17 25.98
N ILE A 855 16.82 -11.61 27.09
CA ILE A 855 17.37 -10.71 28.12
C ILE A 855 18.44 -9.77 27.53
N LEU A 856 19.34 -10.30 26.70
CA LEU A 856 20.40 -9.51 26.08
C LEU A 856 19.87 -8.50 25.05
N CYS A 857 18.90 -8.91 24.24
CA CYS A 857 18.35 -8.15 23.12
C CYS A 857 17.27 -7.14 23.53
N HIS A 858 16.48 -7.43 24.56
CA HIS A 858 15.27 -6.65 24.89
C HIS A 858 15.37 -5.80 26.16
N ILE A 859 16.43 -5.96 26.97
CA ILE A 859 16.67 -5.09 28.12
C ILE A 859 17.70 -4.04 27.73
N GLU A 860 17.33 -2.76 27.75
CA GLU A 860 18.26 -1.68 27.41
C GLU A 860 19.10 -1.24 28.62
N ASP A 861 18.51 -1.25 29.82
CA ASP A 861 19.19 -0.86 31.05
C ASP A 861 20.19 -1.94 31.49
N ASN A 862 21.48 -1.60 31.47
CA ASN A 862 22.54 -2.54 31.83
C ASN A 862 22.47 -3.02 33.29
N ASN A 863 21.97 -2.20 34.23
CA ASN A 863 21.86 -2.59 35.62
C ASN A 863 20.75 -3.64 35.80
N ILE A 864 19.57 -3.41 35.23
CA ILE A 864 18.48 -4.41 35.22
C ILE A 864 18.95 -5.70 34.55
N LYS A 865 19.57 -5.58 33.37
CA LYS A 865 20.09 -6.70 32.59
C LYS A 865 21.06 -7.54 33.40
N ASN A 866 22.04 -6.89 34.03
CA ASN A 866 23.07 -7.54 34.83
C ASN A 866 22.48 -8.27 36.04
N GLN A 867 21.55 -7.64 36.78
CA GLN A 867 20.88 -8.26 37.92
C GLN A 867 20.03 -9.46 37.49
N PHE A 868 19.31 -9.33 36.37
CA PHE A 868 18.49 -10.42 35.84
C PHE A 868 19.37 -11.60 35.42
N ILE A 869 20.45 -11.37 34.67
CA ILE A 869 21.42 -12.42 34.30
C ILE A 869 21.97 -13.12 35.56
N ASP A 870 22.36 -12.36 36.59
CA ASP A 870 22.92 -12.91 37.82
C ASP A 870 21.89 -13.76 38.58
N VAL A 871 20.65 -13.31 38.70
CA VAL A 871 19.55 -14.10 39.30
C VAL A 871 19.31 -15.38 38.49
N THR A 872 19.13 -15.27 37.17
CA THR A 872 18.89 -16.41 36.27
C THR A 872 20.04 -17.44 36.33
N LEU A 873 21.30 -17.01 36.39
CA LEU A 873 22.46 -17.88 36.57
C LEU A 873 22.48 -18.56 37.94
N ASN A 874 22.18 -17.83 39.01
CA ASN A 874 22.13 -18.40 40.37
C ASN A 874 21.00 -19.42 40.51
N SER A 875 19.82 -19.11 39.99
CA SER A 875 18.67 -20.02 39.93
C SER A 875 19.02 -21.29 39.16
N PHE A 876 19.65 -21.15 37.98
CA PHE A 876 20.11 -22.27 37.18
C PHE A 876 21.09 -23.18 37.94
N ARG A 877 22.11 -22.59 38.58
CA ARG A 877 23.12 -23.30 39.38
C ARG A 877 22.55 -23.99 40.62
N SER A 878 21.44 -23.49 41.15
CA SER A 878 20.79 -24.09 42.32
C SER A 878 20.08 -25.41 42.01
N VAL A 879 19.80 -25.69 40.73
CA VAL A 879 19.05 -26.88 40.29
C VAL A 879 19.93 -27.82 39.48
N LEU A 880 20.69 -27.28 38.51
CA LEU A 880 21.46 -28.06 37.56
C LEU A 880 22.96 -27.94 37.85
N SER A 881 23.62 -29.09 37.92
CA SER A 881 25.08 -29.15 37.95
C SER A 881 25.66 -28.74 36.58
N PRO A 882 26.90 -28.22 36.54
CA PRO A 882 27.54 -27.85 35.27
C PRO A 882 27.52 -28.99 34.24
N LEU A 883 27.68 -30.24 34.69
CA LEU A 883 27.73 -31.43 33.83
C LEU A 883 26.39 -31.82 33.21
N GLN A 884 25.26 -31.44 33.83
CA GLN A 884 23.93 -31.72 33.27
C GLN A 884 23.58 -30.80 32.09
N ALA A 885 24.18 -29.61 32.05
CA ALA A 885 23.85 -28.61 31.05
C ALA A 885 25.09 -27.76 30.67
N PRO A 886 26.16 -28.41 30.13
CA PRO A 886 27.48 -27.79 30.00
C PRO A 886 27.51 -26.61 29.05
N LEU A 887 26.70 -26.66 27.97
CA LEU A 887 26.57 -25.56 27.01
C LEU A 887 25.93 -24.32 27.65
N PHE A 888 24.77 -24.49 28.29
CA PHE A 888 24.05 -23.41 28.97
C PHE A 888 24.85 -22.82 30.13
N TYR A 889 25.45 -23.68 30.96
CA TYR A 889 26.30 -23.22 32.07
C TYR A 889 27.44 -22.31 31.59
N SER A 890 28.15 -22.73 30.54
CA SER A 890 29.25 -21.96 29.96
C SER A 890 28.78 -20.67 29.30
N TYR A 891 27.66 -20.75 28.58
CA TYR A 891 27.04 -19.61 27.92
C TYR A 891 26.64 -18.53 28.93
N TYR A 892 25.94 -18.90 30.00
CA TYR A 892 25.53 -17.97 31.04
C TYR A 892 26.72 -17.34 31.77
N ILE A 893 27.82 -18.08 31.96
CA ILE A 893 29.04 -17.52 32.55
C ILE A 893 29.65 -16.47 31.64
N PHE A 894 29.84 -16.75 30.36
CA PHE A 894 30.42 -15.75 29.44
C PHE A 894 29.53 -14.52 29.32
N VAL A 895 28.20 -14.69 29.40
CA VAL A 895 27.24 -13.60 29.42
C VAL A 895 27.30 -12.80 30.73
N SER A 896 27.35 -13.44 31.91
CA SER A 896 27.43 -12.73 33.20
C SER A 896 28.75 -11.98 33.41
N LEU A 897 29.83 -12.45 32.78
CA LEU A 897 31.09 -11.74 32.76
C LEU A 897 31.02 -10.43 31.93
N TYR A 898 30.10 -10.32 30.99
CA TYR A 898 29.96 -9.13 30.15
C TYR A 898 29.01 -8.11 30.78
N ARG A 899 29.56 -7.02 31.34
CA ARG A 899 28.77 -5.95 32.00
C ARG A 899 28.36 -4.80 31.05
N GLY A 900 28.19 -5.08 29.76
CA GLY A 900 27.78 -4.08 28.76
C GLY A 900 28.83 -2.98 28.53
N ASN A 901 28.36 -1.76 28.22
CA ASN A 901 29.21 -0.61 27.84
C ASN A 901 30.17 -0.12 28.95
N GLU A 902 29.99 -0.57 30.19
CA GLU A 902 30.84 -0.20 31.32
C GLU A 902 32.15 -1.02 31.38
N MET A 903 32.23 -2.12 30.62
CA MET A 903 33.40 -3.01 30.61
C MET A 903 34.20 -2.86 29.31
N SER A 904 35.49 -2.56 29.45
CA SER A 904 36.40 -2.57 28.30
C SER A 904 36.64 -4.00 27.79
N ARG A 905 36.96 -4.15 26.50
CA ARG A 905 37.30 -5.46 25.88
C ARG A 905 38.43 -6.16 26.62
N ASP A 906 39.45 -5.41 27.03
CA ASP A 906 40.59 -5.94 27.79
C ASP A 906 40.18 -6.45 29.18
N GLU A 907 39.24 -5.77 29.84
CA GLU A 907 38.73 -6.23 31.13
C GLU A 907 37.90 -7.51 30.98
N TYR A 908 37.04 -7.59 29.96
CA TYR A 908 36.28 -8.80 29.66
C TYR A 908 37.21 -9.99 29.37
N VAL A 909 38.26 -9.79 28.56
CA VAL A 909 39.30 -10.79 28.29
C VAL A 909 39.97 -11.26 29.58
N LYS A 910 40.36 -10.35 30.48
CA LYS A 910 40.99 -10.71 31.76
C LYS A 910 40.06 -11.56 32.62
N GLN A 911 38.77 -11.24 32.66
CA GLN A 911 37.78 -12.01 33.41
C GLN A 911 37.59 -13.41 32.82
N ILE A 912 37.53 -13.53 31.48
CA ILE A 912 37.53 -14.84 30.80
C ILE A 912 38.79 -15.63 31.19
N GLY A 913 39.97 -15.02 31.09
CA GLY A 913 41.23 -15.68 31.43
C GLY A 913 41.30 -16.20 32.88
N LYS A 914 40.67 -15.50 33.82
CA LYS A 914 40.57 -15.92 35.22
C LYS A 914 39.62 -17.12 35.41
N ILE A 915 38.49 -17.17 34.70
CA ILE A 915 37.48 -18.21 34.91
C ILE A 915 37.79 -19.50 34.15
N ILE A 916 38.51 -19.41 33.03
CA ILE A 916 38.76 -20.56 32.14
C ILE A 916 39.40 -21.77 32.85
N PRO A 917 40.44 -21.63 33.69
CA PRO A 917 40.99 -22.77 34.42
C PRO A 917 39.93 -23.53 35.22
N SER A 918 39.04 -22.82 35.92
CA SER A 918 37.94 -23.42 36.68
C SER A 918 36.91 -24.14 35.80
N LEU A 919 36.62 -23.60 34.61
CA LEU A 919 35.76 -24.28 33.63
C LEU A 919 36.42 -25.56 33.10
N ILE A 920 37.74 -25.57 32.92
CA ILE A 920 38.49 -26.75 32.49
C ILE A 920 38.58 -27.80 33.58
N ASP A 921 38.75 -27.40 34.84
CA ASP A 921 38.68 -28.32 35.98
C ASP A 921 37.29 -28.97 36.08
N THR A 922 36.24 -28.25 35.67
CA THR A 922 34.86 -28.74 35.69
C THR A 922 34.54 -29.67 34.52
N PHE A 923 34.95 -29.33 33.29
CA PHE A 923 34.52 -30.01 32.05
C PHE A 923 35.58 -30.87 31.37
N SER A 924 36.84 -30.75 31.77
CA SER A 924 38.06 -31.23 31.08
C SER A 924 38.57 -30.35 29.94
N VAL A 925 39.86 -30.53 29.63
CA VAL A 925 40.58 -29.85 28.53
C VAL A 925 39.93 -30.11 27.16
N GLY A 926 39.28 -31.26 26.97
CA GLY A 926 38.61 -31.60 25.71
C GLY A 926 37.44 -30.67 25.37
N PHE A 927 36.86 -29.99 26.36
CA PHE A 927 35.70 -29.11 26.18
C PHE A 927 36.08 -27.69 25.69
N ILE A 928 37.37 -27.35 25.62
CA ILE A 928 37.84 -26.03 25.15
C ILE A 928 37.31 -25.67 23.76
N SER A 929 37.19 -26.65 22.86
CA SER A 929 36.67 -26.40 21.52
C SER A 929 35.20 -25.93 21.54
N GLU A 930 34.39 -26.46 22.45
CA GLU A 930 33.00 -26.04 22.61
C GLU A 930 32.91 -24.68 23.31
N LEU A 931 33.74 -24.43 24.34
CA LEU A 931 33.85 -23.10 24.96
C LEU A 931 34.19 -22.01 23.93
N GLY A 932 35.06 -22.31 22.96
CA GLY A 932 35.38 -21.40 21.86
C GLY A 932 34.16 -21.06 20.98
N LYS A 933 33.34 -22.07 20.64
CA LYS A 933 32.10 -21.86 19.88
C LYS A 933 31.05 -21.07 20.67
N ILE A 934 30.89 -21.38 21.95
CA ILE A 934 29.95 -20.69 22.83
C ILE A 934 30.36 -19.22 22.98
N LEU A 935 31.65 -18.96 23.24
CA LEU A 935 32.16 -17.60 23.33
C LEU A 935 31.91 -16.84 22.02
N SER A 936 32.18 -17.44 20.86
CA SER A 936 31.85 -16.84 19.56
C SER A 936 30.38 -16.48 19.46
N ARG A 937 29.45 -17.38 19.84
CA ARG A 937 28.01 -17.10 19.87
C ARG A 937 27.66 -15.93 20.81
N CYS A 938 28.30 -15.83 21.98
CA CYS A 938 28.14 -14.67 22.87
C CYS A 938 28.60 -13.37 22.19
N LEU A 939 29.77 -13.36 21.54
CA LEU A 939 30.27 -12.19 20.82
C LEU A 939 29.31 -11.77 19.69
N GLU A 940 28.67 -12.73 19.02
CA GLU A 940 27.66 -12.45 18.00
C GLU A 940 26.44 -11.70 18.56
N LEU A 941 26.06 -11.97 19.80
CA LEU A 941 24.89 -11.37 20.45
C LEU A 941 25.19 -10.02 21.09
N PHE A 942 26.42 -9.81 21.59
CA PHE A 942 26.80 -8.52 22.18
C PHE A 942 26.99 -7.42 21.13
N TRP A 943 27.32 -7.80 19.87
CA TRP A 943 27.61 -6.85 18.80
C TRP A 943 26.93 -7.27 17.48
N GLU A 944 25.84 -6.55 17.15
CA GLU A 944 25.01 -6.81 15.96
C GLU A 944 25.72 -6.49 14.62
N ASP A 945 26.70 -5.57 14.62
CA ASP A 945 27.45 -5.19 13.42
C ASP A 945 28.48 -6.27 13.04
N ILE A 946 28.28 -6.88 11.87
CA ILE A 946 29.11 -7.98 11.33
C ILE A 946 30.57 -7.56 11.13
N ASP A 947 30.83 -6.34 10.67
CA ASP A 947 32.20 -5.87 10.40
C ASP A 947 32.91 -5.49 11.70
N LEU A 948 32.19 -4.86 12.63
CA LEU A 948 32.71 -4.58 13.97
C LEU A 948 32.96 -5.88 14.75
N ARG A 949 32.13 -6.91 14.55
CA ARG A 949 32.23 -8.22 15.20
C ARG A 949 33.52 -8.96 14.83
N GLU A 950 33.98 -8.88 13.59
CA GLU A 950 35.26 -9.49 13.17
C GLU A 950 36.43 -8.83 13.91
N GLU A 951 36.50 -7.49 13.92
CA GLU A 951 37.56 -6.76 14.63
C GLU A 951 37.49 -7.01 16.14
N ILE A 952 36.30 -7.08 16.73
CA ILE A 952 36.14 -7.41 18.15
C ILE A 952 36.62 -8.83 18.45
N THR A 953 36.30 -9.80 17.60
CA THR A 953 36.74 -11.18 17.80
C THR A 953 38.26 -11.29 17.68
N ILE A 954 38.87 -10.53 16.76
CA ILE A 954 40.33 -10.39 16.67
C ILE A 954 40.91 -9.79 17.96
N ASP A 955 40.32 -8.70 18.48
CA ASP A 955 40.77 -8.07 19.72
C ASP A 955 40.69 -9.02 20.92
N ILE A 956 39.59 -9.79 21.04
CA ILE A 956 39.42 -10.79 22.10
C ILE A 956 40.47 -11.89 21.98
N ILE A 957 40.74 -12.41 20.77
CA ILE A 957 41.78 -13.43 20.57
C ILE A 957 43.17 -12.89 20.91
N GLU A 958 43.52 -11.69 20.44
CA GLU A 958 44.80 -11.07 20.77
C GLU A 958 44.93 -10.82 22.28
N GLY A 959 43.86 -10.37 22.93
CA GLY A 959 43.80 -10.19 24.36
C GLY A 959 44.06 -11.50 25.11
N LEU A 960 43.38 -12.59 24.74
CA LEU A 960 43.56 -13.91 25.36
C LEU A 960 45.00 -14.43 25.18
N LEU A 961 45.61 -14.18 24.02
CA LEU A 961 47.02 -14.52 23.77
C LEU A 961 47.98 -13.73 24.67
N LYS A 962 47.68 -12.45 24.97
CA LYS A 962 48.50 -11.60 25.84
C LYS A 962 48.48 -12.03 27.31
N LEU A 963 47.44 -12.74 27.76
CA LEU A 963 47.35 -13.19 29.16
C LEU A 963 48.39 -14.24 29.53
N ASN A 964 49.00 -14.92 28.54
CA ASN A 964 50.00 -15.97 28.75
C ASN A 964 49.54 -17.13 29.66
N ILE A 965 48.24 -17.43 29.65
CA ILE A 965 47.62 -18.56 30.37
C ILE A 965 47.38 -19.68 29.34
N GLU A 966 47.88 -20.90 29.60
CA GLU A 966 47.85 -22.01 28.63
C GLU A 966 46.43 -22.32 28.11
N HIS A 967 45.45 -22.40 29.01
CA HIS A 967 44.06 -22.66 28.63
C HIS A 967 43.42 -21.48 27.86
N ALA A 968 43.77 -20.22 28.19
CA ALA A 968 43.27 -19.05 27.47
C ALA A 968 43.84 -18.97 26.05
N ILE A 969 45.12 -19.33 25.87
CA ILE A 969 45.77 -19.44 24.56
C ILE A 969 45.09 -20.53 23.72
N THR A 970 44.78 -21.67 24.33
CA THR A 970 44.09 -22.76 23.65
C THR A 970 42.66 -22.36 23.26
N LEU A 971 41.94 -21.65 24.13
CA LEU A 971 40.62 -21.08 23.83
C LEU A 971 40.69 -20.07 22.67
N ALA A 972 41.69 -19.18 22.66
CA ALA A 972 41.94 -18.27 21.54
C ALA A 972 42.08 -19.02 20.20
N GLY A 973 42.76 -20.18 20.22
CA GLY A 973 42.82 -21.08 19.07
C GLY A 973 41.48 -21.76 18.71
N ALA A 974 40.57 -21.93 19.66
CA ALA A 974 39.29 -22.60 19.46
C ALA A 974 38.15 -21.69 18.96
N ILE A 975 38.17 -20.38 19.23
CA ILE A 975 37.09 -19.42 18.86
C ILE A 975 36.88 -19.35 17.33
N PRO A 976 35.77 -19.85 16.76
CA PRO A 976 35.49 -19.78 15.33
C PRO A 976 35.66 -18.36 14.78
N MET A 977 36.22 -18.24 13.58
CA MET A 977 36.39 -16.95 12.91
C MET A 977 35.46 -16.89 11.71
N LEU A 978 34.80 -15.75 11.52
CA LEU A 978 33.88 -15.53 10.41
C LEU A 978 34.62 -15.64 9.08
N GLU A 979 33.99 -16.26 8.09
CA GLU A 979 34.63 -16.63 6.82
C GLU A 979 34.98 -15.43 5.93
N ARG A 980 34.58 -14.22 6.32
CA ARG A 980 34.63 -12.99 5.50
C ARG A 980 35.81 -12.06 5.77
N ILE A 981 36.74 -12.44 6.66
CA ILE A 981 38.00 -11.69 6.85
C ILE A 981 38.62 -11.41 5.48
N LYS A 982 38.68 -10.12 5.10
CA LYS A 982 39.22 -9.64 3.83
C LYS A 982 40.52 -10.38 3.51
N LYS A 983 40.68 -10.87 2.27
CA LYS A 983 41.96 -11.40 1.77
C LYS A 983 43.02 -10.33 2.08
N ASN A 984 43.93 -10.62 3.01
CA ASN A 984 45.03 -9.77 3.52
C ASN A 984 44.82 -9.03 4.87
N ASN A 985 44.14 -9.61 5.86
CA ASN A 985 44.24 -9.11 7.24
C ASN A 985 45.59 -9.54 7.89
N GLU A 986 46.52 -8.59 8.04
CA GLU A 986 47.85 -8.81 8.66
C GLU A 986 47.76 -9.24 10.12
N ARG A 987 46.83 -8.66 10.91
CA ARG A 987 46.62 -9.02 12.32
C ARG A 987 46.26 -10.49 12.45
N TYR A 988 45.35 -10.97 11.60
CA TYR A 988 44.96 -12.38 11.58
C TYR A 988 46.11 -13.32 11.24
N THR A 989 46.98 -12.91 10.30
CA THR A 989 48.17 -13.68 9.94
C THR A 989 49.14 -13.77 11.12
N ASN A 990 49.32 -12.68 11.86
CA ASN A 990 50.14 -12.65 13.07
C ASN A 990 49.56 -13.52 14.19
N ILE A 991 48.23 -13.55 14.37
CA ILE A 991 47.55 -14.45 15.31
C ILE A 991 47.85 -15.92 14.97
N LEU A 992 47.70 -16.32 13.69
CA LEU A 992 47.98 -17.69 13.28
C LEU A 992 49.45 -18.08 13.47
N GLN A 993 50.38 -17.17 13.18
CA GLN A 993 51.81 -17.40 13.44
C GLN A 993 52.10 -17.54 14.94
N THR A 994 51.46 -16.72 15.77
CA THR A 994 51.61 -16.75 17.23
C THR A 994 51.08 -18.04 17.82
N LEU A 995 49.92 -18.52 17.35
CA LEU A 995 49.32 -19.80 17.75
C LEU A 995 50.18 -21.00 17.33
N ARG A 996 50.82 -20.98 16.15
CA ARG A 996 51.72 -22.07 15.69
C ARG A 996 53.02 -22.18 16.48
N LYS A 997 53.47 -21.10 17.11
CA LYS A 997 54.68 -21.08 17.96
C LYS A 997 54.43 -21.59 19.38
N GLN A 998 53.17 -21.89 19.73
CA GLN A 998 52.82 -22.42 21.04
C GLN A 998 53.26 -23.88 21.19
N LYS A 999 53.52 -24.32 22.42
CA LYS A 999 53.94 -25.71 22.72
C LYS A 999 52.77 -26.68 22.80
N ASN A 1000 51.57 -26.19 23.10
CA ASN A 1000 50.39 -27.02 23.31
C ASN A 1000 49.88 -27.62 21.97
N PRO A 1001 49.83 -28.96 21.81
CA PRO A 1001 49.43 -29.59 20.55
C PRO A 1001 48.02 -29.22 20.07
N ALA A 1002 47.07 -29.01 20.98
CA ALA A 1002 45.69 -28.62 20.63
C ALA A 1002 45.66 -27.22 20.01
N THR A 1003 46.46 -26.29 20.54
CA THR A 1003 46.60 -24.94 19.97
C THR A 1003 47.19 -24.97 18.56
N ILE A 1004 48.22 -25.80 18.34
CA ILE A 1004 48.85 -25.99 17.03
C ILE A 1004 47.86 -26.63 16.03
N ALA A 1005 47.08 -27.62 16.48
CA ALA A 1005 46.08 -28.29 15.66
C ALA A 1005 44.99 -27.31 15.19
N HIS A 1006 44.43 -26.50 16.10
CA HIS A 1006 43.47 -25.47 15.76
C HIS A 1006 44.01 -24.43 14.76
N ALA A 1007 45.25 -23.97 14.95
CA ALA A 1007 45.90 -23.06 14.00
C ALA A 1007 46.07 -23.71 12.61
N SER A 1008 46.42 -24.99 12.57
CA SER A 1008 46.61 -25.75 11.33
C SER A 1008 45.29 -26.00 10.59
N MET A 1009 44.21 -26.34 11.32
CA MET A 1009 42.87 -26.50 10.76
C MET A 1009 42.39 -25.22 10.05
N ARG A 1010 42.64 -24.04 10.64
CA ARG A 1010 42.28 -22.74 10.05
C ARG A 1010 43.07 -22.38 8.80
N ILE A 1011 44.34 -22.78 8.74
CA ILE A 1011 45.17 -22.60 7.55
C ILE A 1011 44.64 -23.50 6.43
N ASN A 1012 44.33 -24.76 6.76
CA ASN A 1012 43.88 -25.76 5.79
C ASN A 1012 42.47 -25.50 5.25
N SER A 1013 41.56 -24.95 6.07
CA SER A 1013 40.21 -24.58 5.62
C SER A 1013 40.23 -23.44 4.59
N ARG A 1014 41.29 -22.63 4.56
CA ARG A 1014 41.50 -21.59 3.54
C ARG A 1014 42.14 -22.12 2.25
N SER A 1015 42.94 -23.18 2.31
CA SER A 1015 43.54 -23.78 1.10
C SER A 1015 42.53 -24.52 0.22
N HIS A 1016 41.42 -25.00 0.78
CA HIS A 1016 40.36 -25.70 0.02
C HIS A 1016 39.35 -24.77 -0.68
N LYS A 1017 39.43 -23.45 -0.47
CA LYS A 1017 38.54 -22.45 -1.09
C LYS A 1017 39.25 -21.60 -2.16
N LYS A 1018 40.37 -22.10 -2.71
CA LYS A 1018 41.14 -21.46 -3.78
C LYS A 1018 40.79 -22.02 -5.15
#